data_AF-A0A841BLN5-F1
#
_entry.id   AF-A0A841BLN5-F1
#
_cell.length_a   1.000
_cell.length_b   1.000
_cell.length_c   1.000
_cell.angle_alpha   90.00
_cell.angle_beta   90.00
_cell.angle_gamma   90.00
#
_symmetry.space_group_name_H-M   'P 1'
#
loop_
_entity.id
_entity.type
_entity.pdbx_description
1 polymer ?
#
loop_
_entity_poly.entity_id
_entity_poly.type
_entity_poly.pdbx_seq_one_letter_code
_entity_poly.pdbx_strand_id
1 'polypeptide(L)'
;MDSTGPESSAGDTLELLSRLIAERVELPLSVVQPDLRLVADLHLSSITVGQLMAQAAAQLGFGAPEVTSSYATATVAELVEALAAIGRDERESATGRADVAGAARWVRAFAAESAPATRPTPRKGPTGGAWRLFADAGHPLAAPLHEALTLAGLGGGVLLCLPSDAGEEQVGLALAAAHAALEDGVERFVLVQHGRGLAGLAKTLHHEAPAVRTTVIDVAPADAVVAELVADVAATAGFADVGYAGDGSRRTPVHRLWRPVSPDRRPKARLGAADVLLATGGGKGITAECALALAVRGGARLALLGRSDPATDAELAANLERFAAAGATVHYVRADLTDPAAVLAALTEVESVLGPVTAILHGAGHNIPATLPGLTAEAFRAALAPKVDGLAAVLDSVRPDRLKLLVTFGSIIGRAGLRGEAHYAVANDWLADATTRFAAAHPDCRTVCLEWSVWSGAGMGERLGVVETLLRDGIVPLAIDDAIEVLRMIVDAPDVPPVLLVTGRAQGLPTLRFPARELPLMRFLDRVLVDYPGVELVVEAVLTPDADPYLADHLLDGDLLFPAVLGMEAMAQVGAAVTGLPGPPVIEGAEFLRPIIVKRRGSTTIRIAAVVDRTGTEAELVIRSEETGFAADHFRARLRYGLSGSPARLPDRSGVPAMATVPVPVSLPIIPPGPGTLPPVPLEPAEDLYDDLLFQGRRFQRLVRYHRVSARDCAADVAGPPEGTDDWFGPFLPPTLLLGDPGQRDAVMHGIQVCVPDATLLPTAVDRIWLAPAGARAGFVTFRAVERHRDGDSYRYDVEVRSGQTVVERWEGLRLQAVRPLSGTGPWVPQLLGPYLQRVLAELIGFGGAVAIEPDADPTRRRQNTALALSRVFDRPVTVRYRPDGRPEVDGGWAVSASHGAGVTLAVAAPHATGCDLEAVIDRGREAWSGLLGRHLGLADLVASEAGESLSVAATRIWSALEALQKAGQLPATPITPAAYGPGRWVLLGAGPWRVATFVTMLRGVPEPVAVAVVTHG
;
A
#
# COMPACT_ATOMS: atom_id res chain seq x y z
N MET A 1 -28.69 -12.53 -29.17
CA MET A 1 -30.15 -12.56 -28.96
C MET A 1 -30.37 -12.80 -27.49
N ASP A 2 -31.06 -11.84 -26.88
CA ASP A 2 -31.60 -11.71 -25.53
C ASP A 2 -30.68 -12.00 -24.33
N SER A 3 -29.94 -10.96 -23.91
CA SER A 3 -29.39 -10.82 -22.56
C SER A 3 -30.03 -9.63 -21.82
N THR A 4 -31.35 -9.55 -21.81
CA THR A 4 -32.05 -8.73 -20.82
C THR A 4 -32.21 -9.58 -19.57
N GLY A 5 -31.31 -9.40 -18.60
CA GLY A 5 -31.54 -9.89 -17.25
C GLY A 5 -32.87 -9.35 -16.71
N PRO A 6 -33.53 -10.05 -15.78
CA PRO A 6 -34.84 -9.64 -15.28
C PRO A 6 -34.76 -8.23 -14.68
N GLU A 7 -35.60 -7.32 -15.15
CA GLU A 7 -35.82 -6.03 -14.51
C GLU A 7 -36.37 -6.26 -13.10
N SER A 8 -35.51 -6.27 -12.08
CA SER A 8 -35.95 -6.20 -10.69
C SER A 8 -36.66 -4.87 -10.47
N SER A 9 -37.97 -4.90 -10.30
CA SER A 9 -38.78 -3.74 -9.93
C SER A 9 -38.57 -3.39 -8.45
N ALA A 10 -38.88 -2.16 -8.05
CA ALA A 10 -38.85 -1.78 -6.62
C ALA A 10 -39.76 -2.68 -5.76
N GLY A 11 -40.79 -3.29 -6.37
CA GLY A 11 -41.64 -4.29 -5.74
C GLY A 11 -40.91 -5.59 -5.40
N ASP A 12 -40.03 -6.07 -6.28
CA ASP A 12 -39.28 -7.31 -6.08
C ASP A 12 -38.21 -7.14 -4.98
N THR A 13 -37.61 -5.95 -4.90
CA THR A 13 -36.66 -5.59 -3.82
C THR A 13 -37.36 -5.51 -2.46
N LEU A 14 -38.57 -4.94 -2.42
CA LEU A 14 -39.38 -4.87 -1.21
C LEU A 14 -39.82 -6.26 -0.73
N GLU A 15 -40.28 -7.12 -1.64
CA GLU A 15 -40.69 -8.49 -1.31
C GLU A 15 -39.51 -9.32 -0.76
N LEU A 16 -38.34 -9.20 -1.39
CA LEU A 16 -37.13 -9.88 -0.94
C LEU A 16 -36.69 -9.43 0.45
N LEU A 17 -36.55 -8.11 0.67
CA LEU A 17 -36.09 -7.59 1.96
C LEU A 17 -37.11 -7.91 3.07
N SER A 18 -38.41 -7.78 2.78
CA SER A 18 -39.47 -8.11 3.75
C SER A 18 -39.45 -9.57 4.15
N ARG A 19 -39.17 -10.49 3.21
CA ARG A 19 -38.99 -11.92 3.49
C ARG A 19 -37.78 -12.19 4.38
N LEU A 20 -36.63 -11.59 4.07
CA LEU A 20 -35.42 -11.75 4.87
C LEU A 20 -35.59 -11.22 6.31
N ILE A 21 -36.32 -10.11 6.47
CA ILE A 21 -36.68 -9.57 7.78
C ILE A 21 -37.59 -10.55 8.52
N ALA A 22 -38.69 -10.99 7.88
CA ALA A 22 -39.68 -11.89 8.48
C ALA A 22 -39.05 -13.22 8.96
N GLU A 23 -38.17 -13.80 8.15
CA GLU A 23 -37.40 -15.00 8.50
C GLU A 23 -36.46 -14.75 9.69
N ARG A 24 -35.84 -13.57 9.76
CA ARG A 24 -34.89 -13.24 10.83
C ARG A 24 -35.55 -13.03 12.19
N VAL A 25 -36.77 -12.51 12.21
CA VAL A 25 -37.52 -12.22 13.45
C VAL A 25 -38.58 -13.28 13.77
N GLU A 26 -38.66 -14.35 12.96
CA GLU A 26 -39.65 -15.43 13.09
C GLU A 26 -41.12 -14.94 13.11
N LEU A 27 -41.42 -13.90 12.33
CA LEU A 27 -42.78 -13.34 12.21
C LEU A 27 -43.40 -13.65 10.85
N PRO A 28 -44.74 -13.70 10.74
CA PRO A 28 -45.42 -13.79 9.44
C PRO A 28 -45.05 -12.61 8.54
N LEU A 29 -44.84 -12.86 7.25
CA LEU A 29 -44.49 -11.82 6.27
C LEU A 29 -45.50 -10.65 6.23
N SER A 30 -46.77 -10.91 6.57
CA SER A 30 -47.81 -9.88 6.65
C SER A 30 -47.57 -8.80 7.72
N VAL A 31 -46.65 -9.03 8.66
CA VAL A 31 -46.30 -8.08 9.73
C VAL A 31 -45.22 -7.09 9.28
N VAL A 32 -44.42 -7.42 8.26
CA VAL A 32 -43.34 -6.56 7.77
C VAL A 32 -43.91 -5.56 6.76
N GLN A 33 -44.27 -4.38 7.25
CA GLN A 33 -44.81 -3.29 6.43
C GLN A 33 -43.72 -2.29 6.02
N PRO A 34 -43.87 -1.56 4.89
CA PRO A 34 -42.82 -0.68 4.37
C PRO A 34 -42.42 0.48 5.31
N ASP A 35 -43.32 0.94 6.16
CA ASP A 35 -43.13 2.05 7.11
C ASP A 35 -42.47 1.62 8.43
N LEU A 36 -42.22 0.33 8.60
CA LEU A 36 -41.73 -0.27 9.84
C LEU A 36 -40.23 -0.04 10.03
N ARG A 37 -39.81 0.30 11.25
CA ARG A 37 -38.40 0.56 11.59
C ARG A 37 -37.79 -0.63 12.31
N LEU A 38 -36.75 -1.21 11.73
CA LEU A 38 -36.18 -2.49 12.19
C LEU A 38 -35.61 -2.44 13.62
N VAL A 39 -34.97 -1.34 14.02
CA VAL A 39 -34.40 -1.20 15.37
C VAL A 39 -35.45 -0.76 16.40
N ALA A 40 -36.34 0.16 16.02
CA ALA A 40 -37.32 0.74 16.94
C ALA A 40 -38.53 -0.18 17.18
N ASP A 41 -39.03 -0.83 16.11
CA ASP A 41 -40.28 -1.57 16.14
C ASP A 41 -40.07 -3.09 16.25
N LEU A 42 -38.92 -3.62 15.81
CA LEU A 42 -38.56 -5.05 15.91
C LEU A 42 -37.37 -5.33 16.83
N HIS A 43 -36.83 -4.30 17.51
CA HIS A 43 -35.69 -4.41 18.43
C HIS A 43 -34.43 -5.08 17.84
N LEU A 44 -34.22 -4.97 16.52
CA LEU A 44 -33.01 -5.49 15.87
C LEU A 44 -31.79 -4.61 16.19
N SER A 45 -30.60 -5.22 16.28
CA SER A 45 -29.36 -4.45 16.39
C SER A 45 -28.98 -3.82 15.04
N SER A 46 -28.25 -2.69 15.06
CA SER A 46 -27.74 -2.04 13.84
C SER A 46 -26.84 -2.97 13.01
N ILE A 47 -26.11 -3.87 13.67
CA ILE A 47 -25.30 -4.91 13.03
C ILE A 47 -26.19 -5.90 12.27
N THR A 48 -27.31 -6.32 12.87
CA THR A 48 -28.28 -7.24 12.25
C THR A 48 -28.94 -6.61 11.03
N VAL A 49 -29.27 -5.32 11.08
CA VAL A 49 -29.81 -4.57 9.93
C VAL A 49 -28.78 -4.49 8.80
N GLY A 50 -27.51 -4.21 9.10
CA GLY A 50 -26.43 -4.22 8.12
C GLY A 50 -26.23 -5.58 7.44
N GLN A 51 -26.35 -6.68 8.19
CA GLN A 51 -26.28 -8.04 7.64
C GLN A 51 -27.45 -8.36 6.70
N LEU A 52 -28.68 -7.94 7.04
CA LEU A 52 -29.86 -8.11 6.20
C LEU A 52 -29.72 -7.35 4.87
N MET A 53 -29.19 -6.13 4.92
CA MET A 53 -28.89 -5.32 3.74
C MET A 53 -27.84 -5.96 2.84
N ALA A 54 -26.74 -6.47 3.43
CA ALA A 54 -25.70 -7.18 2.68
C ALA A 54 -26.22 -8.47 2.04
N GLN A 55 -27.06 -9.22 2.75
CA GLN A 55 -27.69 -10.44 2.24
C GLN A 55 -28.68 -10.15 1.11
N ALA A 56 -29.47 -9.07 1.23
CA ALA A 56 -30.40 -8.63 0.18
C ALA A 56 -29.64 -8.16 -1.08
N ALA A 57 -28.59 -7.35 -0.92
CA ALA A 57 -27.74 -6.92 -2.03
C ALA A 57 -27.12 -8.11 -2.77
N ALA A 58 -26.56 -9.08 -2.04
CA ALA A 58 -25.98 -10.28 -2.63
C ALA A 58 -26.99 -11.12 -3.44
N GLN A 59 -28.24 -11.25 -2.96
CA GLN A 59 -29.29 -11.98 -3.69
C GLN A 59 -29.83 -11.22 -4.91
N LEU A 60 -29.73 -9.89 -4.92
CA LEU A 60 -30.07 -9.04 -6.07
C LEU A 60 -28.91 -8.90 -7.07
N GLY A 61 -27.73 -9.43 -6.74
CA GLY A 61 -26.53 -9.30 -7.55
C GLY A 61 -25.89 -7.92 -7.48
N PHE A 62 -26.14 -7.18 -6.40
CA PHE A 62 -25.52 -5.88 -6.12
C PHE A 62 -24.31 -6.00 -5.20
N GLY A 63 -23.37 -5.07 -5.31
CA GLY A 63 -22.24 -4.90 -4.40
C GLY A 63 -22.68 -4.70 -2.95
N ALA A 64 -21.85 -5.13 -2.00
CA ALA A 64 -22.18 -5.07 -0.58
C ALA A 64 -22.32 -3.60 -0.11
N PRO A 65 -23.47 -3.19 0.46
CA PRO A 65 -23.66 -1.85 0.99
C PRO A 65 -22.71 -1.57 2.15
N GLU A 66 -22.10 -0.38 2.19
CA GLU A 66 -21.42 0.09 3.40
C GLU A 66 -22.43 0.18 4.56
N VAL A 67 -22.07 -0.38 5.71
CA VAL A 67 -22.90 -0.31 6.91
C VAL A 67 -22.80 1.11 7.47
N THR A 68 -23.84 1.91 7.25
CA THR A 68 -23.94 3.28 7.75
C THR A 68 -24.76 3.32 9.05
N SER A 69 -24.49 4.31 9.92
CA SER A 69 -25.29 4.53 11.13
C SER A 69 -26.73 4.97 10.82
N SER A 70 -27.02 5.40 9.59
CA SER A 70 -28.37 5.82 9.15
C SER A 70 -29.34 4.65 8.97
N TYR A 71 -28.86 3.43 8.68
CA TYR A 71 -29.72 2.24 8.60
C TYR A 71 -30.39 1.89 9.92
N ALA A 72 -29.81 2.32 11.06
CA ALA A 72 -30.38 2.06 12.38
C ALA A 72 -31.70 2.80 12.62
N THR A 73 -31.99 3.88 11.89
CA THR A 73 -33.22 4.67 12.03
C THR A 73 -34.14 4.58 10.81
N ALA A 74 -33.74 3.85 9.78
CA ALA A 74 -34.46 3.75 8.52
C ALA A 74 -35.68 2.82 8.60
N THR A 75 -36.70 3.14 7.82
CA THR A 75 -37.85 2.28 7.51
C THR A 75 -37.49 1.22 6.46
N VAL A 76 -38.29 0.15 6.35
CA VAL A 76 -38.09 -0.87 5.31
C VAL A 76 -38.12 -0.26 3.90
N ALA A 77 -38.98 0.72 3.64
CA ALA A 77 -39.05 1.43 2.35
C ALA A 77 -37.76 2.20 2.04
N GLU A 78 -37.19 2.91 3.02
CA GLU A 78 -35.93 3.65 2.84
C GLU A 78 -34.74 2.70 2.62
N LEU A 79 -34.76 1.53 3.24
CA LEU A 79 -33.75 0.49 3.00
C LEU A 79 -33.88 -0.12 1.59
N VAL A 80 -35.10 -0.28 1.08
CA VAL A 80 -35.36 -0.67 -0.32
C VAL A 80 -34.88 0.38 -1.31
N GLU A 81 -35.12 1.67 -1.03
CA GLU A 81 -34.61 2.76 -1.86
C GLU A 81 -33.07 2.81 -1.86
N ALA A 82 -32.43 2.56 -0.73
CA ALA A 82 -30.97 2.46 -0.63
C ALA A 82 -30.43 1.30 -1.48
N LEU A 83 -31.05 0.12 -1.43
CA LEU A 83 -30.69 -1.02 -2.30
C LEU A 83 -30.92 -0.71 -3.80
N ALA A 84 -32.01 -0.02 -4.12
CA ALA A 84 -32.31 0.37 -5.50
C ALA A 84 -31.35 1.45 -6.04
N ALA A 85 -30.85 2.35 -5.19
CA ALA A 85 -29.81 3.31 -5.54
C ALA A 85 -28.49 2.60 -5.90
N ILE A 86 -28.07 1.62 -5.09
CA ILE A 86 -26.87 0.80 -5.37
C ILE A 86 -27.00 0.08 -6.71
N GLY A 87 -28.15 -0.54 -6.98
CA GLY A 87 -28.41 -1.21 -8.25
C GLY A 87 -28.43 -0.27 -9.47
N ARG A 88 -28.74 1.03 -9.29
CA ARG A 88 -28.64 2.03 -10.36
C ARG A 88 -27.19 2.45 -10.61
N ASP A 89 -26.45 2.74 -9.54
CA ASP A 89 -25.03 3.13 -9.61
C ASP A 89 -24.18 2.03 -10.27
N GLU A 90 -24.45 0.76 -9.99
CA GLU A 90 -23.75 -0.37 -10.61
C GLU A 90 -24.12 -0.61 -12.08
N ARG A 91 -25.38 -0.34 -12.47
CA ARG A 91 -25.81 -0.45 -13.88
C ARG A 91 -25.24 0.67 -14.72
N GLU A 92 -25.14 1.87 -14.17
CA GLU A 92 -24.40 2.97 -14.80
C GLU A 92 -22.89 2.65 -14.85
N SER A 93 -22.33 2.07 -13.79
CA SER A 93 -20.93 1.61 -13.75
C SER A 93 -20.64 0.43 -14.69
N ALA A 94 -21.61 -0.42 -15.05
CA ALA A 94 -21.42 -1.55 -15.96
C ALA A 94 -21.17 -1.11 -17.42
N THR A 95 -21.47 0.15 -17.75
CA THR A 95 -21.15 0.77 -19.06
C THR A 95 -19.84 1.57 -19.04
N GLY A 96 -19.25 1.80 -17.87
CA GLY A 96 -17.95 2.45 -17.67
C GLY A 96 -16.85 1.47 -17.24
N ARG A 97 -15.57 1.80 -17.50
CA ARG A 97 -14.47 1.07 -16.86
C ARG A 97 -14.59 1.29 -15.34
N ALA A 98 -14.80 0.23 -14.57
CA ALA A 98 -14.77 0.30 -13.10
C ALA A 98 -13.51 1.05 -12.63
N ASP A 99 -13.67 2.01 -11.71
CA ASP A 99 -12.56 2.85 -11.23
C ASP A 99 -11.52 1.97 -10.51
N VAL A 100 -10.31 1.90 -11.07
CA VAL A 100 -9.24 1.01 -10.58
C VAL A 100 -8.45 1.75 -9.51
N ALA A 101 -8.81 1.63 -8.24
CA ALA A 101 -8.09 2.33 -7.16
C ALA A 101 -6.58 1.99 -7.10
N GLY A 102 -5.74 3.03 -6.98
CA GLY A 102 -4.30 2.90 -6.75
C GLY A 102 -3.94 2.55 -5.30
N ALA A 103 -2.65 2.49 -4.98
CA ALA A 103 -2.16 2.35 -3.60
C ALA A 103 -2.20 3.69 -2.84
N ALA A 104 -1.93 4.79 -3.54
CA ALA A 104 -1.95 6.15 -3.01
C ALA A 104 -2.30 7.15 -4.12
N ARG A 105 -2.68 8.39 -3.74
CA ARG A 105 -2.78 9.50 -4.69
C ARG A 105 -1.40 10.01 -5.07
N TRP A 106 -1.25 10.53 -6.28
CA TRP A 106 0.01 11.11 -6.73
C TRP A 106 -0.20 12.25 -7.71
N VAL A 107 0.73 13.21 -7.68
CA VAL A 107 0.92 14.25 -8.69
C VAL A 107 2.37 14.22 -9.14
N ARG A 108 2.61 14.15 -10.45
CA ARG A 108 3.95 14.08 -11.05
C ARG A 108 4.06 15.00 -12.25
N ALA A 109 5.30 15.41 -12.53
CA ALA A 109 5.64 16.18 -13.71
C ALA A 109 6.23 15.27 -14.79
N PHE A 110 5.82 15.50 -16.03
CA PHE A 110 6.24 14.74 -17.20
C PHE A 110 6.77 15.71 -18.27
N ALA A 111 7.92 15.37 -18.85
CA ALA A 111 8.47 16.08 -19.99
C ALA A 111 7.91 15.50 -21.29
N ALA A 112 7.48 16.37 -22.20
CA ALA A 112 7.14 15.96 -23.56
C ALA A 112 8.43 15.68 -24.34
N GLU A 113 8.53 14.47 -24.89
CA GLU A 113 9.66 14.02 -25.70
C GLU A 113 9.16 13.50 -27.05
N SER A 114 9.92 13.75 -28.10
CA SER A 114 9.68 13.13 -29.40
C SER A 114 10.38 11.77 -29.42
N ALA A 115 9.64 10.65 -29.37
CA ALA A 115 10.22 9.30 -29.38
C ALA A 115 10.13 8.64 -30.76
N PRO A 116 11.14 7.87 -31.19
CA PRO A 116 11.03 7.04 -32.39
C PRO A 116 9.81 6.13 -32.29
N ALA A 117 9.03 6.05 -33.38
CA ALA A 117 7.78 5.30 -33.37
C ALA A 117 7.62 4.47 -34.65
N THR A 118 7.36 3.18 -34.49
CA THR A 118 6.97 2.31 -35.61
C THR A 118 5.58 2.68 -36.10
N ARG A 119 5.38 2.60 -37.42
CA ARG A 119 4.06 2.83 -38.01
C ARG A 119 3.16 1.60 -37.78
N PRO A 120 1.93 1.77 -37.28
CA PRO A 120 0.95 0.68 -37.23
C PRO A 120 0.62 0.14 -38.62
N THR A 121 0.08 -1.08 -38.71
CA THR A 121 -0.34 -1.65 -39.99
C THR A 121 -1.45 -0.80 -40.63
N PRO A 122 -1.33 -0.39 -41.90
CA PRO A 122 -2.36 0.36 -42.60
C PRO A 122 -3.71 -0.35 -42.59
N ARG A 123 -4.80 0.39 -42.38
CA ARG A 123 -6.17 -0.14 -42.52
C ARG A 123 -6.67 0.17 -43.92
N LYS A 124 -7.20 -0.84 -44.62
CA LYS A 124 -7.91 -0.63 -45.89
C LYS A 124 -9.23 0.10 -45.61
N GLY A 125 -9.45 1.23 -46.29
CA GLY A 125 -10.71 1.97 -46.24
C GLY A 125 -11.70 1.47 -47.30
N PRO A 126 -12.95 1.98 -47.28
CA PRO A 126 -13.86 1.84 -48.41
C PRO A 126 -13.23 2.48 -49.66
N THR A 127 -13.39 1.82 -50.82
CA THR A 127 -12.88 2.35 -52.09
C THR A 127 -13.77 3.49 -52.58
N GLY A 128 -13.27 4.73 -52.52
CA GLY A 128 -13.95 5.95 -53.00
C GLY A 128 -14.26 6.96 -51.89
N GLY A 129 -14.43 8.23 -52.26
CA GLY A 129 -14.72 9.36 -51.35
C GLY A 129 -14.03 10.66 -51.79
N ALA A 130 -14.64 11.81 -51.52
CA ALA A 130 -14.11 13.12 -51.90
C ALA A 130 -13.20 13.69 -50.81
N TRP A 131 -12.08 14.28 -51.20
CA TRP A 131 -11.21 15.05 -50.30
C TRP A 131 -11.45 16.55 -50.45
N ARG A 132 -11.42 17.29 -49.34
CA ARG A 132 -11.44 18.75 -49.33
C ARG A 132 -10.13 19.29 -48.80
N LEU A 133 -9.52 20.22 -49.53
CA LEU A 133 -8.25 20.85 -49.18
C LEU A 133 -8.47 22.27 -48.63
N PHE A 134 -7.86 22.55 -47.48
CA PHE A 134 -7.77 23.86 -46.85
C PHE A 134 -6.29 24.17 -46.65
N ALA A 135 -5.77 25.17 -47.37
CA ALA A 135 -4.38 25.60 -47.28
C ALA A 135 -4.22 27.03 -47.83
N ASP A 136 -3.19 27.73 -47.39
CA ASP A 136 -2.78 28.99 -48.01
C ASP A 136 -2.26 28.76 -49.43
N ALA A 137 -2.42 29.78 -50.28
CA ALA A 137 -1.98 29.71 -51.67
C ALA A 137 -0.45 29.47 -51.74
N GLY A 138 -0.05 28.43 -52.49
CA GLY A 138 1.36 28.09 -52.67
C GLY A 138 1.98 27.19 -51.59
N HIS A 139 1.18 26.62 -50.67
CA HIS A 139 1.69 25.68 -49.67
C HIS A 139 2.36 24.45 -50.34
N PRO A 140 3.63 24.14 -50.03
CA PRO A 140 4.44 23.20 -50.81
C PRO A 140 3.92 21.76 -50.79
N LEU A 141 3.32 21.32 -49.68
CA LEU A 141 2.79 19.96 -49.54
C LEU A 141 1.30 19.82 -49.89
N ALA A 142 0.56 20.92 -50.05
CA ALA A 142 -0.90 20.89 -50.07
C ALA A 142 -1.46 20.16 -51.30
N ALA A 143 -1.06 20.56 -52.50
CA ALA A 143 -1.51 19.92 -53.73
C ALA A 143 -0.98 18.47 -53.90
N PRO A 144 0.34 18.20 -53.70
CA PRO A 144 0.86 16.84 -53.84
C PRO A 144 0.24 15.84 -52.84
N LEU A 145 0.02 16.24 -51.59
CA LEU A 145 -0.58 15.38 -50.58
C LEU A 145 -2.08 15.15 -50.85
N HIS A 146 -2.80 16.19 -51.27
CA HIS A 146 -4.21 16.08 -51.64
C HIS A 146 -4.43 15.08 -52.79
N GLU A 147 -3.62 15.17 -53.84
CA GLU A 147 -3.64 14.22 -54.96
C GLU A 147 -3.33 12.79 -54.49
N ALA A 148 -2.27 12.62 -53.70
CA ALA A 148 -1.87 11.31 -53.19
C ALA A 148 -2.94 10.67 -52.29
N LEU A 149 -3.58 11.43 -51.41
CA LEU A 149 -4.67 10.93 -50.54
C LEU A 149 -5.91 10.53 -51.36
N THR A 150 -6.23 11.30 -52.41
CA THR A 150 -7.34 10.98 -53.32
C THR A 150 -7.10 9.66 -54.06
N LEU A 151 -5.86 9.41 -54.47
CA LEU A 151 -5.47 8.17 -55.17
C LEU A 151 -5.28 6.97 -54.22
N ALA A 152 -5.07 7.20 -52.93
CA ALA A 152 -4.75 6.15 -51.96
C ALA A 152 -5.94 5.24 -51.61
N GLY A 153 -7.18 5.60 -51.99
CA GLY A 153 -8.37 4.78 -51.75
C GLY A 153 -8.70 4.60 -50.27
N LEU A 154 -8.53 5.67 -49.47
CA LEU A 154 -8.70 5.65 -48.01
C LEU A 154 -10.10 6.09 -47.53
N GLY A 155 -11.02 6.39 -48.44
CA GLY A 155 -12.28 7.09 -48.13
C GLY A 155 -12.18 8.60 -48.37
N GLY A 156 -13.25 9.33 -48.03
CA GLY A 156 -13.30 10.81 -48.08
C GLY A 156 -12.72 11.46 -46.81
N GLY A 157 -12.30 12.71 -46.93
CA GLY A 157 -11.65 13.40 -45.81
C GLY A 157 -11.45 14.89 -46.01
N VAL A 158 -11.01 15.55 -44.95
CA VAL A 158 -10.56 16.95 -44.96
C VAL A 158 -9.06 17.00 -44.71
N LEU A 159 -8.33 17.74 -45.54
CA LEU A 159 -6.91 18.01 -45.40
C LEU A 159 -6.72 19.50 -45.11
N LEU A 160 -6.13 19.81 -43.96
CA LEU A 160 -5.70 21.15 -43.55
C LEU A 160 -4.17 21.20 -43.55
N CYS A 161 -3.57 22.07 -44.36
CA CYS A 161 -2.13 22.31 -44.37
C CYS A 161 -1.83 23.73 -43.90
N LEU A 162 -1.09 23.85 -42.80
CA LEU A 162 -0.69 25.13 -42.20
C LEU A 162 0.77 25.47 -42.57
N PRO A 163 1.06 26.75 -42.87
CA PRO A 163 2.42 27.21 -43.11
C PRO A 163 3.29 27.08 -41.85
N SER A 164 4.61 27.23 -41.99
CA SER A 164 5.54 27.04 -40.86
C SER A 164 5.53 28.16 -39.82
N ASP A 165 4.91 29.28 -40.14
CA ASP A 165 4.72 30.46 -39.31
C ASP A 165 3.25 30.71 -38.97
N ALA A 166 2.43 29.65 -38.97
CA ALA A 166 0.99 29.73 -38.73
C ALA A 166 0.67 30.52 -37.44
N GLY A 167 -0.18 31.54 -37.61
CA GLY A 167 -0.60 32.46 -36.56
C GLY A 167 -2.12 32.64 -36.52
N GLU A 168 -2.58 33.75 -35.96
CA GLU A 168 -4.02 34.03 -35.84
C GLU A 168 -4.72 34.12 -37.19
N GLU A 169 -4.00 34.49 -38.25
CA GLU A 169 -4.54 34.60 -39.61
C GLU A 169 -5.09 33.27 -40.13
N GLN A 170 -4.49 32.14 -39.73
CA GLN A 170 -4.91 30.80 -40.13
C GLN A 170 -6.07 30.23 -39.30
N VAL A 171 -6.52 30.92 -38.24
CA VAL A 171 -7.63 30.45 -37.38
C VAL A 171 -8.91 30.29 -38.20
N GLY A 172 -9.24 31.27 -39.06
CA GLY A 172 -10.44 31.20 -39.90
C GLY A 172 -10.42 30.00 -40.86
N LEU A 173 -9.26 29.75 -41.49
CA LEU A 173 -9.04 28.60 -42.37
C LEU A 173 -9.21 27.27 -41.61
N ALA A 174 -8.64 27.18 -40.40
CA ALA A 174 -8.70 25.98 -39.58
C ALA A 174 -10.10 25.69 -39.05
N LEU A 175 -10.87 26.71 -38.66
CA LEU A 175 -12.27 26.56 -38.26
C LEU A 175 -13.11 26.07 -39.44
N ALA A 176 -12.93 26.62 -40.64
CA ALA A 176 -13.62 26.15 -41.83
C ALA A 176 -13.31 24.68 -42.15
N ALA A 177 -12.05 24.26 -41.99
CA ALA A 177 -11.66 22.86 -42.13
C ALA A 177 -12.29 21.96 -41.06
N ALA A 178 -12.36 22.41 -39.80
CA ALA A 178 -13.01 21.67 -38.72
C ALA A 178 -14.52 21.53 -38.95
N HIS A 179 -15.21 22.58 -39.39
CA HIS A 179 -16.63 22.53 -39.75
C HIS A 179 -16.89 21.56 -40.89
N ALA A 180 -16.07 21.61 -41.94
CA ALA A 180 -16.13 20.64 -43.02
C ALA A 180 -15.94 19.19 -42.52
N ALA A 181 -15.10 18.98 -41.50
CA ALA A 181 -14.88 17.65 -40.93
C ALA A 181 -16.08 17.08 -40.17
N LEU A 182 -17.00 17.95 -39.73
CA LEU A 182 -18.22 17.59 -39.00
C LEU A 182 -19.42 17.30 -39.91
N GLU A 183 -19.28 17.49 -41.22
CA GLU A 183 -20.33 17.17 -42.18
C GLU A 183 -20.48 15.66 -42.40
N ASP A 184 -21.71 15.23 -42.70
CA ASP A 184 -22.04 13.82 -42.96
C ASP A 184 -21.19 13.24 -44.11
N GLY A 185 -20.67 12.03 -43.90
CA GLY A 185 -19.88 11.30 -44.89
C GLY A 185 -18.38 11.63 -44.89
N VAL A 186 -17.91 12.54 -44.04
CA VAL A 186 -16.47 12.72 -43.82
C VAL A 186 -15.96 11.67 -42.83
N GLU A 187 -14.95 10.90 -43.25
CA GLU A 187 -14.36 9.86 -42.40
C GLU A 187 -13.02 10.26 -41.78
N ARG A 188 -12.37 11.31 -42.30
CA ARG A 188 -10.99 11.68 -41.94
C ARG A 188 -10.80 13.17 -41.82
N PHE A 189 -9.96 13.54 -40.87
CA PHE A 189 -9.37 14.86 -40.76
C PHE A 189 -7.86 14.73 -40.66
N VAL A 190 -7.13 15.43 -41.53
CA VAL A 190 -5.67 15.42 -41.58
C VAL A 190 -5.19 16.85 -41.41
N LEU A 191 -4.40 17.10 -40.37
CA LEU A 191 -3.72 18.36 -40.13
C LEU A 191 -2.22 18.16 -40.39
N VAL A 192 -1.66 18.97 -41.30
CA VAL A 192 -0.21 19.11 -41.51
C VAL A 192 0.23 20.48 -40.99
N GLN A 193 1.20 20.51 -40.08
CA GLN A 193 1.73 21.72 -39.46
C GLN A 193 3.25 21.65 -39.31
N HIS A 194 3.89 22.75 -38.89
CA HIS A 194 5.33 22.78 -38.60
C HIS A 194 5.58 23.51 -37.27
N GLY A 195 5.99 22.79 -36.22
CA GLY A 195 6.24 23.36 -34.91
C GLY A 195 4.99 23.99 -34.29
N ARG A 196 4.94 25.33 -34.18
CA ARG A 196 3.76 26.06 -33.67
C ARG A 196 2.60 25.89 -34.66
N GLY A 197 1.50 25.28 -34.21
CA GLY A 197 0.36 25.01 -35.07
C GLY A 197 -0.98 25.00 -34.33
N LEU A 198 -1.96 24.27 -34.87
CA LEU A 198 -3.34 24.23 -34.37
C LEU A 198 -3.74 22.80 -33.95
N ALA A 199 -2.77 21.98 -33.53
CA ALA A 199 -3.00 20.61 -33.09
C ALA A 199 -4.06 20.50 -31.98
N GLY A 200 -4.18 21.50 -31.09
CA GLY A 200 -5.22 21.56 -30.07
C GLY A 200 -6.65 21.53 -30.64
N LEU A 201 -6.88 22.13 -31.81
CA LEU A 201 -8.16 22.08 -32.53
C LEU A 201 -8.43 20.70 -33.10
N ALA A 202 -7.43 20.06 -33.74
CA ALA A 202 -7.58 18.69 -34.26
C ALA A 202 -7.83 17.68 -33.13
N LYS A 203 -7.12 17.82 -32.00
CA LYS A 203 -7.33 16.99 -30.82
C LYS A 203 -8.73 17.16 -30.23
N THR A 204 -9.23 18.40 -30.19
CA THR A 204 -10.61 18.69 -29.77
C THR A 204 -11.65 18.12 -30.74
N LEU A 205 -11.40 18.20 -32.04
CA LEU A 205 -12.24 17.57 -33.07
C LEU A 205 -12.37 16.06 -32.83
N HIS A 206 -11.28 15.39 -32.46
CA HIS A 206 -11.34 13.96 -32.14
C HIS A 206 -12.25 13.67 -30.93
N HIS A 207 -12.26 14.53 -29.91
CA HIS A 207 -13.15 14.39 -28.74
C HIS A 207 -14.62 14.70 -29.07
N GLU A 208 -14.87 15.64 -29.98
CA GLU A 208 -16.22 16.03 -30.39
C GLU A 208 -16.84 15.09 -31.44
N ALA A 209 -16.01 14.54 -32.33
CA ALA A 209 -16.40 13.61 -33.39
C ALA A 209 -15.46 12.39 -33.45
N PRO A 210 -15.52 11.45 -32.48
CA PRO A 210 -14.62 10.28 -32.42
C PRO A 210 -14.70 9.35 -33.64
N ALA A 211 -15.79 9.43 -34.42
CA ALA A 211 -15.96 8.69 -35.67
C ALA A 211 -15.04 9.21 -36.80
N VAL A 212 -14.62 10.47 -36.74
CA VAL A 212 -13.72 11.10 -37.70
C VAL A 212 -12.28 10.76 -37.32
N ARG A 213 -11.63 9.94 -38.15
CA ARG A 213 -10.25 9.52 -37.92
C ARG A 213 -9.33 10.73 -38.09
N THR A 214 -8.66 11.11 -37.03
CA THR A 214 -7.89 12.37 -36.96
C THR A 214 -6.40 12.09 -36.97
N THR A 215 -5.69 12.64 -37.95
CA THR A 215 -4.22 12.53 -38.08
C THR A 215 -3.60 13.92 -37.96
N VAL A 216 -2.76 14.13 -36.96
CA VAL A 216 -1.93 15.33 -36.81
C VAL A 216 -0.51 14.97 -37.22
N ILE A 217 0.05 15.74 -38.14
CA ILE A 217 1.37 15.54 -38.72
C ILE A 217 2.17 16.83 -38.53
N ASP A 218 3.19 16.78 -37.70
CA ASP A 218 4.20 17.83 -37.56
C ASP A 218 5.39 17.50 -38.48
N VAL A 219 5.72 18.38 -39.43
CA VAL A 219 6.80 18.16 -40.38
C VAL A 219 7.89 19.22 -40.23
N ALA A 220 9.15 18.77 -40.16
CA ALA A 220 10.28 19.67 -40.34
C ALA A 220 10.29 20.22 -41.79
N PRO A 221 10.81 21.42 -42.04
CA PRO A 221 10.92 21.97 -43.39
C PRO A 221 11.92 21.16 -44.23
N ALA A 222 11.44 20.17 -44.98
CA ALA A 222 12.24 19.37 -45.91
C ALA A 222 11.36 18.80 -47.04
N ASP A 223 11.96 18.59 -48.21
CA ASP A 223 11.26 18.12 -49.42
C ASP A 223 10.96 16.61 -49.38
N ALA A 224 9.72 16.28 -49.78
CA ALA A 224 9.18 14.97 -50.15
C ALA A 224 9.04 13.87 -49.05
N VAL A 225 8.06 14.04 -48.16
CA VAL A 225 7.56 13.01 -47.20
C VAL A 225 6.17 12.48 -47.55
N VAL A 226 5.58 12.89 -48.70
CA VAL A 226 4.16 12.65 -49.04
C VAL A 226 3.72 11.18 -48.90
N ALA A 227 4.49 10.24 -49.43
CA ALA A 227 4.15 8.82 -49.36
C ALA A 227 4.10 8.30 -47.91
N GLU A 228 5.01 8.78 -47.05
CA GLU A 228 5.05 8.44 -45.63
C GLU A 228 3.86 9.07 -44.89
N LEU A 229 3.48 10.31 -45.24
CA LEU A 229 2.30 10.97 -44.66
C LEU A 229 1.01 10.20 -45.01
N VAL A 230 0.84 9.81 -46.28
CA VAL A 230 -0.30 8.98 -46.71
C VAL A 230 -0.34 7.66 -45.96
N ALA A 231 0.82 7.02 -45.73
CA ALA A 231 0.89 5.78 -44.98
C ALA A 231 0.46 5.96 -43.51
N ASP A 232 0.76 7.10 -42.87
CA ASP A 232 0.28 7.41 -41.52
C ASP A 232 -1.22 7.71 -41.46
N VAL A 233 -1.75 8.43 -42.46
CA VAL A 233 -3.20 8.62 -42.60
C VAL A 233 -3.92 7.27 -42.80
N ALA A 234 -3.33 6.36 -43.56
CA ALA A 234 -3.86 5.01 -43.75
C ALA A 234 -3.78 4.14 -42.48
N ALA A 235 -2.75 4.33 -41.66
CA ALA A 235 -2.57 3.62 -40.40
C ALA A 235 -3.43 4.15 -39.24
N THR A 236 -4.00 5.35 -39.39
CA THR A 236 -4.78 5.99 -38.32
C THR A 236 -6.11 5.28 -38.10
N ALA A 237 -6.25 4.67 -36.92
CA ALA A 237 -7.47 3.96 -36.52
C ALA A 237 -8.55 4.89 -35.95
N GLY A 238 -8.14 5.84 -35.11
CA GLY A 238 -9.01 6.84 -34.45
C GLY A 238 -8.29 8.18 -34.34
N PHE A 239 -7.18 8.22 -33.59
CA PHE A 239 -6.32 9.40 -33.51
C PHE A 239 -4.84 9.03 -33.65
N ALA A 240 -4.09 9.83 -34.40
CA ALA A 240 -2.63 9.74 -34.51
C ALA A 240 -2.00 11.14 -34.43
N ASP A 241 -0.90 11.25 -33.69
CA ASP A 241 -0.06 12.45 -33.56
C ASP A 241 1.37 12.03 -33.89
N VAL A 242 1.87 12.45 -35.05
CA VAL A 242 3.14 12.01 -35.62
C VAL A 242 3.98 13.20 -36.04
N GLY A 243 5.29 13.09 -35.82
CA GLY A 243 6.27 14.09 -36.21
C GLY A 243 7.30 13.49 -37.16
N TYR A 244 7.81 14.30 -38.09
CA TYR A 244 8.94 13.96 -38.94
C TYR A 244 10.08 14.94 -38.68
N ALA A 245 11.21 14.40 -38.22
CA ALA A 245 12.42 15.20 -38.04
C ALA A 245 13.05 15.57 -39.39
N GLY A 246 13.99 16.52 -39.39
CA GLY A 246 14.65 17.00 -40.62
C GLY A 246 15.44 15.93 -41.39
N ASP A 247 15.75 14.79 -40.77
CA ASP A 247 16.35 13.61 -41.40
C ASP A 247 15.32 12.63 -41.97
N GLY A 248 14.03 12.97 -41.93
CA GLY A 248 12.91 12.13 -42.36
C GLY A 248 12.48 11.05 -41.35
N SER A 249 13.09 10.99 -40.17
CA SER A 249 12.74 9.98 -39.16
C SER A 249 11.37 10.26 -38.52
N ARG A 250 10.53 9.22 -38.46
CA ARG A 250 9.18 9.26 -37.87
C ARG A 250 9.24 9.16 -36.34
N ARG A 251 8.57 10.08 -35.67
CA ARG A 251 8.50 10.20 -34.21
C ARG A 251 7.08 10.45 -33.73
N THR A 252 6.82 10.27 -32.44
CA THR A 252 5.53 10.62 -31.80
C THR A 252 5.80 11.29 -30.46
N PRO A 253 4.97 12.26 -30.03
CA PRO A 253 5.11 12.84 -28.70
C PRO A 253 4.74 11.81 -27.61
N VAL A 254 5.61 11.65 -26.62
CA VAL A 254 5.39 10.84 -25.42
C VAL A 254 5.75 11.65 -24.17
N HIS A 255 5.03 11.44 -23.08
CA HIS A 255 5.23 12.17 -21.82
C HIS A 255 6.00 11.27 -20.85
N ARG A 256 7.31 11.51 -20.68
CA ARG A 256 8.16 10.75 -19.76
C ARG A 256 8.19 11.39 -18.40
N LEU A 257 8.22 10.57 -17.35
CA LEU A 257 8.39 11.05 -15.98
C LEU A 257 9.66 11.91 -15.89
N TRP A 258 9.51 13.16 -15.50
CA TRP A 258 10.65 14.04 -15.25
C TRP A 258 11.17 13.83 -13.83
N ARG A 259 12.50 13.75 -13.69
CA ARG A 259 13.20 13.66 -12.41
C ARG A 259 14.34 14.69 -12.36
N PRO A 260 14.56 15.38 -11.22
CA PRO A 260 15.70 16.27 -11.07
C PRO A 260 17.03 15.49 -11.15
N VAL A 261 17.96 15.92 -12.02
CA VAL A 261 19.18 15.14 -12.34
C VAL A 261 20.30 15.26 -11.29
N SER A 262 20.21 16.15 -10.29
CA SER A 262 21.16 16.21 -9.16
C SER A 262 20.65 17.11 -8.03
N PRO A 263 20.29 16.57 -6.85
CA PRO A 263 19.89 17.41 -5.71
C PRO A 263 21.02 18.31 -5.18
N ASP A 264 22.28 17.98 -5.44
CA ASP A 264 23.46 18.67 -4.88
C ASP A 264 23.85 19.96 -5.62
N ARG A 265 23.30 20.22 -6.82
CA ARG A 265 23.50 21.50 -7.51
C ARG A 265 22.58 22.56 -6.93
N ARG A 266 23.15 23.66 -6.43
CA ARG A 266 22.37 24.79 -5.92
C ARG A 266 21.46 25.37 -7.02
N PRO A 267 20.20 25.71 -6.71
CA PRO A 267 19.31 26.31 -7.69
C PRO A 267 19.84 27.69 -8.08
N LYS A 268 19.87 28.00 -9.38
CA LYS A 268 20.25 29.34 -9.87
C LYS A 268 19.21 30.42 -9.54
N ALA A 269 17.94 30.04 -9.36
CA ALA A 269 16.79 30.96 -9.36
C ALA A 269 16.04 31.04 -8.00
N ARG A 270 16.73 30.95 -6.86
CA ARG A 270 16.05 31.16 -5.56
C ARG A 270 15.63 32.62 -5.42
N LEU A 271 14.33 32.86 -5.28
CA LEU A 271 13.77 34.16 -4.97
C LEU A 271 14.02 34.50 -3.50
N GLY A 272 14.53 35.69 -3.23
CA GLY A 272 14.78 36.22 -1.89
C GLY A 272 13.99 37.50 -1.59
N ALA A 273 14.21 38.10 -0.42
CA ALA A 273 13.54 39.34 -0.01
C ALA A 273 13.83 40.59 -0.86
N ALA A 274 14.85 40.52 -1.72
CA ALA A 274 15.18 41.56 -2.70
C ALA A 274 14.45 41.37 -4.04
N ASP A 275 13.78 40.23 -4.23
CA ASP A 275 13.10 39.87 -5.47
C ASP A 275 11.63 40.30 -5.45
N VAL A 276 11.12 40.64 -6.62
CA VAL A 276 9.71 40.94 -6.86
C VAL A 276 9.15 39.89 -7.82
N LEU A 277 8.19 39.10 -7.31
CA LEU A 277 7.41 38.13 -8.08
C LEU A 277 6.16 38.83 -8.61
N LEU A 278 6.08 39.01 -9.92
CA LEU A 278 4.89 39.48 -10.62
C LEU A 278 3.99 38.30 -10.97
N ALA A 279 2.79 38.23 -10.41
CA ALA A 279 1.80 37.23 -10.76
C ALA A 279 0.62 37.84 -11.55
N THR A 280 0.52 37.50 -12.83
CA THR A 280 -0.62 37.91 -13.66
C THR A 280 -1.80 36.96 -13.44
N GLY A 281 -3.00 37.49 -13.24
CA GLY A 281 -4.13 36.69 -12.76
C GLY A 281 -3.95 36.17 -11.33
N GLY A 282 -2.96 36.69 -10.58
CA GLY A 282 -2.56 36.16 -9.27
C GLY A 282 -3.45 36.54 -8.09
N GLY A 283 -4.56 37.27 -8.33
CA GLY A 283 -5.49 37.65 -7.27
C GLY A 283 -6.45 36.54 -6.83
N LYS A 284 -6.64 35.48 -7.65
CA LYS A 284 -7.60 34.38 -7.42
C LYS A 284 -7.11 33.05 -7.99
N GLY A 285 -7.75 31.94 -7.58
CA GLY A 285 -7.52 30.59 -8.12
C GLY A 285 -6.10 30.06 -7.96
N ILE A 286 -5.69 29.14 -8.86
CA ILE A 286 -4.40 28.41 -8.74
C ILE A 286 -3.18 29.35 -8.77
N THR A 287 -3.26 30.48 -9.46
CA THR A 287 -2.16 31.44 -9.55
C THR A 287 -1.96 32.16 -8.23
N ALA A 288 -3.03 32.47 -7.51
CA ALA A 288 -2.96 33.02 -6.16
C ALA A 288 -2.27 32.04 -5.20
N GLU A 289 -2.67 30.77 -5.20
CA GLU A 289 -2.06 29.75 -4.34
C GLU A 289 -0.56 29.57 -4.62
N CYS A 290 -0.20 29.48 -5.90
CA CYS A 290 1.19 29.33 -6.32
C CYS A 290 2.03 30.58 -5.99
N ALA A 291 1.48 31.77 -6.26
CA ALA A 291 2.14 33.05 -5.99
C ALA A 291 2.45 33.22 -4.51
N LEU A 292 1.47 32.97 -3.64
CA LEU A 292 1.65 33.03 -2.19
C LEU A 292 2.69 32.01 -1.71
N ALA A 293 2.58 30.76 -2.19
CA ALA A 293 3.47 29.68 -1.78
C ALA A 293 4.94 29.93 -2.16
N LEU A 294 5.19 30.60 -3.28
CA LEU A 294 6.55 31.01 -3.72
C LEU A 294 7.03 32.25 -2.96
N ALA A 295 6.17 33.26 -2.78
CA ALA A 295 6.51 34.49 -2.08
C ALA A 295 6.90 34.23 -0.61
N VAL A 296 6.09 33.49 0.14
CA VAL A 296 6.33 33.20 1.56
C VAL A 296 7.60 32.37 1.78
N ARG A 297 7.88 31.40 0.89
CA ARG A 297 9.07 30.53 1.00
C ARG A 297 10.38 31.31 0.86
N GLY A 298 10.43 32.27 -0.06
CA GLY A 298 11.63 33.07 -0.35
C GLY A 298 11.69 34.43 0.34
N GLY A 299 10.57 34.88 0.90
CA GLY A 299 10.39 36.25 1.38
C GLY A 299 10.25 37.28 0.26
N ALA A 300 10.02 36.86 -0.99
CA ALA A 300 9.90 37.75 -2.14
C ALA A 300 8.66 38.64 -2.01
N ARG A 301 8.76 39.87 -2.52
CA ARG A 301 7.62 40.80 -2.60
C ARG A 301 6.72 40.36 -3.74
N LEU A 302 5.41 40.51 -3.57
CA LEU A 302 4.42 39.99 -4.50
C LEU A 302 3.68 41.13 -5.19
N ALA A 303 3.85 41.25 -6.50
CA ALA A 303 3.06 42.13 -7.35
C ALA A 303 1.95 41.31 -8.01
N LEU A 304 0.69 41.72 -7.86
CA LEU A 304 -0.46 41.02 -8.42
C LEU A 304 -1.15 41.90 -9.46
N LEU A 305 -1.36 41.37 -10.66
CA LEU A 305 -2.08 42.06 -11.73
C LEU A 305 -3.38 41.33 -12.08
N GLY A 306 -4.48 42.07 -12.22
CA GLY A 306 -5.76 41.51 -12.70
C GLY A 306 -6.80 42.58 -12.99
N ARG A 307 -7.97 42.15 -13.48
CA ARG A 307 -9.06 43.08 -13.90
C ARG A 307 -10.06 43.43 -12.80
N SER A 308 -10.15 42.58 -11.77
CA SER A 308 -11.08 42.72 -10.65
C SER A 308 -10.82 43.99 -9.85
N ASP A 309 -11.86 44.50 -9.21
CA ASP A 309 -11.74 45.59 -8.24
C ASP A 309 -11.84 45.00 -6.83
N PRO A 310 -10.81 45.12 -5.97
CA PRO A 310 -10.85 44.59 -4.61
C PRO A 310 -11.98 45.20 -3.75
N ALA A 311 -12.52 46.37 -4.12
CA ALA A 311 -13.64 46.97 -3.42
C ALA A 311 -14.98 46.26 -3.69
N THR A 312 -15.09 45.49 -4.79
CA THR A 312 -16.33 44.81 -5.18
C THR A 312 -16.19 43.31 -5.36
N ASP A 313 -14.97 42.79 -5.36
CA ASP A 313 -14.65 41.36 -5.49
C ASP A 313 -14.21 40.78 -4.14
N ALA A 314 -15.15 40.17 -3.42
CA ALA A 314 -14.93 39.64 -2.07
C ALA A 314 -13.87 38.54 -2.01
N GLU A 315 -13.75 37.71 -3.06
CA GLU A 315 -12.72 36.65 -3.14
C GLU A 315 -11.32 37.27 -3.25
N LEU A 316 -11.17 38.30 -4.09
CA LEU A 316 -9.92 39.04 -4.19
C LEU A 316 -9.56 39.73 -2.85
N ALA A 317 -10.51 40.44 -2.23
CA ALA A 317 -10.28 41.11 -0.96
C ALA A 317 -9.82 40.13 0.13
N ALA A 318 -10.50 38.99 0.27
CA ALA A 318 -10.13 37.93 1.21
C ALA A 318 -8.74 37.34 0.91
N ASN A 319 -8.38 37.16 -0.36
CA ASN A 319 -7.04 36.70 -0.73
C ASN A 319 -5.95 37.71 -0.39
N LEU A 320 -6.18 39.01 -0.60
CA LEU A 320 -5.21 40.05 -0.23
C LEU A 320 -4.99 40.10 1.28
N GLU A 321 -6.06 39.97 2.08
CA GLU A 321 -5.97 39.85 3.54
C GLU A 321 -5.20 38.58 3.96
N ARG A 322 -5.51 37.43 3.34
CA ARG A 322 -4.81 36.16 3.57
C ARG A 322 -3.32 36.28 3.26
N PHE A 323 -2.96 36.97 2.19
CA PHE A 323 -1.56 37.15 1.78
C PHE A 323 -0.81 38.00 2.80
N ALA A 324 -1.42 39.09 3.27
CA ALA A 324 -0.86 39.93 4.32
C ALA A 324 -0.72 39.15 5.64
N ALA A 325 -1.74 38.37 6.03
CA ALA A 325 -1.72 37.54 7.24
C ALA A 325 -0.64 36.45 7.20
N ALA A 326 -0.33 35.92 6.00
CA ALA A 326 0.76 34.99 5.78
C ALA A 326 2.16 35.66 5.76
N GLY A 327 2.23 36.99 5.94
CA GLY A 327 3.48 37.75 5.99
C GLY A 327 4.03 38.18 4.62
N ALA A 328 3.26 38.05 3.55
CA ALA A 328 3.69 38.51 2.23
C ALA A 328 3.56 40.04 2.10
N THR A 329 4.58 40.69 1.53
CA THR A 329 4.47 42.09 1.09
C THR A 329 3.80 42.10 -0.27
N VAL A 330 2.51 42.44 -0.32
CA VAL A 330 1.68 42.36 -1.54
C VAL A 330 1.28 43.75 -2.05
N HIS A 331 1.39 43.98 -3.36
CA HIS A 331 0.83 45.14 -4.06
C HIS A 331 -0.05 44.65 -5.21
N TYR A 332 -1.33 45.05 -5.22
CA TYR A 332 -2.27 44.71 -6.29
C TYR A 332 -2.48 45.91 -7.21
N VAL A 333 -2.30 45.71 -8.51
CA VAL A 333 -2.59 46.73 -9.53
C VAL A 333 -3.64 46.20 -10.49
N ARG A 334 -4.70 46.99 -10.70
CA ARG A 334 -5.76 46.66 -11.64
C ARG A 334 -5.32 47.01 -13.06
N ALA A 335 -5.25 46.01 -13.94
CA ALA A 335 -4.90 46.18 -15.34
C ALA A 335 -5.53 45.08 -16.20
N ASP A 336 -5.90 45.42 -17.43
CA ASP A 336 -6.21 44.43 -18.46
C ASP A 336 -4.93 44.09 -19.22
N LEU A 337 -4.55 42.82 -19.24
CA LEU A 337 -3.33 42.37 -19.92
C LEU A 337 -3.43 42.43 -21.44
N THR A 338 -4.65 42.58 -21.98
CA THR A 338 -4.89 42.74 -23.41
C THR A 338 -4.67 44.18 -23.90
N ASP A 339 -4.39 45.12 -22.99
CA ASP A 339 -4.02 46.51 -23.27
C ASP A 339 -2.53 46.75 -22.91
N PRO A 340 -1.61 46.77 -23.89
CA PRO A 340 -0.18 46.98 -23.64
C PRO A 340 0.14 48.30 -22.90
N ALA A 341 -0.64 49.36 -23.11
CA ALA A 341 -0.40 50.63 -22.44
C ALA A 341 -0.81 50.55 -20.95
N ALA A 342 -1.90 49.85 -20.64
CA ALA A 342 -2.29 49.59 -19.26
C ALA A 342 -1.29 48.68 -18.53
N VAL A 343 -0.73 47.68 -19.22
CA VAL A 343 0.33 46.82 -18.68
C VAL A 343 1.58 47.61 -18.33
N LEU A 344 2.05 48.47 -19.24
CA LEU A 344 3.23 49.31 -19.01
C LEU A 344 3.03 50.26 -17.82
N ALA A 345 1.86 50.89 -17.72
CA ALA A 345 1.51 51.77 -16.60
C ALA A 345 1.50 51.00 -15.27
N ALA A 346 0.87 49.82 -15.25
CA ALA A 346 0.79 48.98 -14.06
C ALA A 346 2.17 48.50 -13.60
N LEU A 347 3.05 48.11 -14.52
CA LEU A 347 4.39 47.67 -14.17
C LEU A 347 5.30 48.82 -13.72
N THR A 348 5.12 50.02 -14.28
CA THR A 348 5.80 51.23 -13.80
C THR A 348 5.40 51.52 -12.34
N GLU A 349 4.12 51.38 -12.01
CA GLU A 349 3.63 51.51 -10.63
C GLU A 349 4.23 50.43 -9.71
N VAL A 350 4.17 49.16 -10.11
CA VAL A 350 4.75 48.04 -9.37
C VAL A 350 6.23 48.30 -9.07
N GLU A 351 7.02 48.69 -10.07
CA GLU A 351 8.45 48.92 -9.88
C GLU A 351 8.75 50.11 -8.96
N SER A 352 7.87 51.12 -8.94
CA SER A 352 7.99 52.26 -8.02
C SER A 352 7.72 51.90 -6.56
N VAL A 353 6.83 50.93 -6.29
CA VAL A 353 6.41 50.54 -4.95
C VAL A 353 7.25 49.39 -4.40
N LEU A 354 7.46 48.34 -5.19
CA LEU A 354 8.09 47.09 -4.74
C LEU A 354 9.55 46.95 -5.20
N GLY A 355 9.98 47.69 -6.21
CA GLY A 355 11.27 47.54 -6.87
C GLY A 355 11.19 46.72 -8.17
N PRO A 356 12.33 46.51 -8.85
CA PRO A 356 12.35 45.91 -10.19
C PRO A 356 11.79 44.49 -10.18
N VAL A 357 11.02 44.15 -11.23
CA VAL A 357 10.51 42.79 -11.40
C VAL A 357 11.66 41.84 -11.74
N THR A 358 11.82 40.78 -10.93
CA THR A 358 12.87 39.77 -11.12
C THR A 358 12.31 38.36 -11.34
N ALA A 359 11.01 38.16 -11.13
CA ALA A 359 10.34 36.91 -11.45
C ALA A 359 8.91 37.15 -11.94
N ILE A 360 8.43 36.28 -12.83
CA ILE A 360 7.08 36.33 -13.40
C ILE A 360 6.40 34.98 -13.23
N LEU A 361 5.16 35.01 -12.73
CA LEU A 361 4.20 33.92 -12.73
C LEU A 361 3.01 34.33 -13.60
N HIS A 362 3.01 33.89 -14.85
CA HIS A 362 1.95 34.23 -15.79
C HIS A 362 0.80 33.21 -15.71
N GLY A 363 -0.23 33.54 -14.93
CA GLY A 363 -1.40 32.69 -14.73
C GLY A 363 -2.70 33.24 -15.30
N ALA A 364 -2.63 34.39 -15.96
CA ALA A 364 -3.79 35.01 -16.55
C ALA A 364 -4.37 34.17 -17.69
N GLY A 365 -5.69 34.09 -17.71
CA GLY A 365 -6.41 33.33 -18.70
C GLY A 365 -7.88 33.29 -18.34
N HIS A 366 -8.69 33.09 -19.37
CA HIS A 366 -10.11 32.83 -19.22
C HIS A 366 -10.44 31.60 -20.07
N ASN A 367 -11.36 30.79 -19.58
CA ASN A 367 -11.88 29.66 -20.32
C ASN A 367 -13.40 29.79 -20.43
N ILE A 368 -13.88 29.88 -21.68
CA ILE A 368 -15.29 29.80 -22.04
C ILE A 368 -15.40 28.66 -23.05
N PRO A 369 -15.84 27.46 -22.65
CA PRO A 369 -15.98 26.35 -23.58
C PRO A 369 -16.98 26.67 -24.70
N ALA A 370 -16.65 26.26 -25.92
CA ALA A 370 -17.49 26.38 -27.11
C ALA A 370 -17.21 25.19 -28.04
N THR A 371 -18.26 24.47 -28.44
CA THR A 371 -18.13 23.36 -29.39
C THR A 371 -17.70 23.88 -30.76
N LEU A 372 -17.05 23.04 -31.54
CA LEU A 372 -16.53 23.42 -32.87
C LEU A 372 -17.60 24.06 -33.77
N PRO A 373 -18.85 23.56 -33.87
CA PRO A 373 -19.90 24.23 -34.66
C PRO A 373 -20.21 25.66 -34.22
N GLY A 374 -20.09 25.97 -32.92
CA GLY A 374 -20.38 27.29 -32.36
C GLY A 374 -19.15 28.18 -32.16
N LEU A 375 -17.95 27.66 -32.45
CA LEU A 375 -16.70 28.37 -32.18
C LEU A 375 -16.41 29.42 -33.26
N THR A 376 -16.26 30.67 -32.84
CA THR A 376 -15.96 31.81 -33.73
C THR A 376 -14.49 32.26 -33.63
N ALA A 377 -14.02 33.00 -34.62
CA ALA A 377 -12.67 33.59 -34.61
C ALA A 377 -12.49 34.59 -33.44
N GLU A 378 -13.54 35.30 -33.05
CA GLU A 378 -13.55 36.22 -31.91
C GLU A 378 -13.36 35.48 -30.59
N ALA A 379 -14.07 34.35 -30.40
CA ALA A 379 -13.90 33.50 -29.23
C ALA A 379 -12.48 32.92 -29.16
N PHE A 380 -11.91 32.60 -30.32
CA PHE A 380 -10.52 32.15 -30.45
C PHE A 380 -9.53 33.22 -29.99
N ARG A 381 -9.65 34.45 -30.52
CA ARG A 381 -8.82 35.60 -30.12
C ARG A 381 -8.98 35.92 -28.63
N ALA A 382 -10.20 35.83 -28.10
CA ALA A 382 -10.47 36.08 -26.68
C ALA A 382 -9.76 35.07 -25.75
N ALA A 383 -9.56 33.82 -26.18
CA ALA A 383 -8.78 32.83 -25.44
C ALA A 383 -7.26 33.06 -25.54
N LEU A 384 -6.79 33.52 -26.70
CA LEU A 384 -5.39 33.82 -26.97
C LEU A 384 -4.89 35.07 -26.23
N ALA A 385 -5.64 36.16 -26.33
CA ALA A 385 -5.22 37.49 -25.91
C ALA A 385 -4.64 37.57 -24.48
N PRO A 386 -5.27 37.04 -23.42
CA PRO A 386 -4.71 37.15 -22.07
C PRO A 386 -3.48 36.26 -21.82
N LYS A 387 -3.30 35.20 -22.63
CA LYS A 387 -2.23 34.19 -22.45
C LYS A 387 -1.00 34.51 -23.30
N VAL A 388 -1.19 34.74 -24.59
CA VAL A 388 -0.10 34.91 -25.55
C VAL A 388 0.28 36.38 -25.64
N ASP A 389 -0.64 37.24 -26.05
CA ASP A 389 -0.38 38.67 -26.19
C ASP A 389 -0.15 39.34 -24.84
N GLY A 390 -0.90 38.94 -23.82
CA GLY A 390 -0.74 39.42 -22.46
C GLY A 390 0.61 39.05 -21.84
N LEU A 391 1.16 37.86 -22.17
CA LEU A 391 2.53 37.53 -21.77
C LEU A 391 3.54 38.40 -22.52
N ALA A 392 3.36 38.59 -23.83
CA ALA A 392 4.24 39.44 -24.63
C ALA A 392 4.28 40.89 -24.10
N ALA A 393 3.11 41.48 -23.85
CA ALA A 393 3.00 42.84 -23.29
C ALA A 393 3.71 42.99 -21.93
N VAL A 394 3.65 41.96 -21.08
CA VAL A 394 4.35 41.94 -19.79
C VAL A 394 5.86 41.82 -20.00
N LEU A 395 6.32 40.92 -20.87
CA LEU A 395 7.75 40.72 -21.14
C LEU A 395 8.38 41.94 -21.80
N ASP A 396 7.66 42.63 -22.69
CA ASP A 396 8.11 43.86 -23.36
C ASP A 396 8.21 45.06 -22.38
N SER A 397 7.47 44.99 -21.26
CA SER A 397 7.43 46.04 -20.24
C SER A 397 8.42 45.84 -19.09
N VAL A 398 9.16 44.72 -19.08
CA VAL A 398 10.22 44.46 -18.10
C VAL A 398 11.55 44.25 -18.82
N ARG A 399 12.66 44.33 -18.08
CA ARG A 399 13.98 44.05 -18.68
C ARG A 399 14.33 42.56 -18.56
N PRO A 400 14.49 41.80 -19.67
CA PRO A 400 14.71 40.36 -19.60
C PRO A 400 16.01 39.95 -18.89
N ASP A 401 17.06 40.79 -18.94
CA ASP A 401 18.36 40.58 -18.26
C ASP A 401 18.24 40.52 -16.73
N ARG A 402 17.14 41.03 -16.16
CA ARG A 402 16.89 41.02 -14.71
C ARG A 402 16.09 39.80 -14.25
N LEU A 403 15.44 39.10 -15.18
CA LEU A 403 14.56 38.00 -14.84
C LEU A 403 15.38 36.77 -14.42
N LYS A 404 15.12 36.31 -13.20
CA LYS A 404 15.65 35.05 -12.66
C LYS A 404 14.72 33.88 -12.96
N LEU A 405 13.41 34.15 -13.04
CA LEU A 405 12.37 33.14 -13.15
C LEU A 405 11.19 33.63 -14.00
N LEU A 406 10.79 32.82 -14.98
CA LEU A 406 9.54 32.93 -15.71
C LEU A 406 8.80 31.59 -15.60
N VAL A 407 7.64 31.59 -14.95
CA VAL A 407 6.72 30.45 -14.92
C VAL A 407 5.44 30.84 -15.63
N THR A 408 5.02 30.08 -16.63
CA THR A 408 3.74 30.28 -17.32
C THR A 408 2.80 29.11 -17.01
N PHE A 409 1.51 29.39 -16.84
CA PHE A 409 0.50 28.36 -16.58
C PHE A 409 -0.20 27.96 -17.87
N GLY A 410 0.27 26.85 -18.43
CA GLY A 410 -0.40 26.10 -19.48
C GLY A 410 -1.51 25.21 -18.92
N SER A 411 -1.97 24.27 -19.76
CA SER A 411 -2.97 23.27 -19.39
C SER A 411 -2.71 21.96 -20.11
N ILE A 412 -3.04 20.84 -19.48
CA ILE A 412 -3.08 19.51 -20.12
C ILE A 412 -3.95 19.51 -21.40
N ILE A 413 -4.96 20.39 -21.45
CA ILE A 413 -5.84 20.58 -22.62
C ILE A 413 -5.03 21.04 -23.85
N GLY A 414 -3.92 21.76 -23.69
CA GLY A 414 -3.04 22.12 -24.80
C GLY A 414 -2.41 20.90 -25.48
N ARG A 415 -2.09 19.86 -24.71
CA ARG A 415 -1.49 18.61 -25.22
C ARG A 415 -2.51 17.58 -25.64
N ALA A 416 -3.65 17.52 -24.97
CA ALA A 416 -4.65 16.48 -25.18
C ALA A 416 -5.87 16.96 -25.98
N GLY A 417 -6.16 18.25 -26.05
CA GLY A 417 -7.50 18.73 -26.40
C GLY A 417 -8.56 18.27 -25.39
N LEU A 418 -9.74 18.86 -25.46
CA LEU A 418 -10.90 18.45 -24.68
C LEU A 418 -12.16 18.93 -25.41
N ARG A 419 -13.29 18.25 -25.23
CA ARG A 419 -14.56 18.64 -25.84
C ARG A 419 -14.91 20.10 -25.52
N GLY A 420 -15.17 20.92 -26.53
CA GLY A 420 -15.53 22.34 -26.38
C GLY A 420 -14.35 23.27 -26.11
N GLU A 421 -13.10 22.81 -26.22
CA GLU A 421 -11.93 23.54 -25.72
C GLU A 421 -10.89 23.85 -26.81
N ALA A 422 -11.27 23.86 -28.09
CA ALA A 422 -10.32 23.95 -29.20
C ALA A 422 -9.46 25.24 -29.15
N HIS A 423 -10.09 26.39 -28.93
CA HIS A 423 -9.46 27.69 -28.74
C HIS A 423 -8.60 27.74 -27.48
N TYR A 424 -9.06 27.18 -26.36
CA TYR A 424 -8.28 27.12 -25.12
C TYR A 424 -7.06 26.18 -25.25
N ALA A 425 -7.21 25.05 -25.93
CA ALA A 425 -6.14 24.11 -26.25
C ALA A 425 -5.03 24.81 -27.04
N VAL A 426 -5.39 25.49 -28.13
CA VAL A 426 -4.42 26.22 -28.96
C VAL A 426 -3.76 27.36 -28.17
N ALA A 427 -4.51 28.10 -27.35
CA ALA A 427 -3.93 29.17 -26.54
C ALA A 427 -2.89 28.68 -25.53
N ASN A 428 -3.09 27.51 -24.93
CA ASN A 428 -2.11 26.91 -24.02
C ASN A 428 -0.90 26.33 -24.76
N ASP A 429 -1.09 25.74 -25.95
CA ASP A 429 0.02 25.24 -26.77
C ASP A 429 0.91 26.40 -27.26
N TRP A 430 0.31 27.50 -27.72
CA TRP A 430 1.04 28.71 -28.13
C TRP A 430 1.75 29.41 -26.96
N LEU A 431 1.16 29.38 -25.76
CA LEU A 431 1.84 29.84 -24.54
C LEU A 431 3.08 29.00 -24.23
N ALA A 432 3.00 27.67 -24.39
CA ALA A 432 4.13 26.78 -24.19
C ALA A 432 5.24 27.02 -25.24
N ASP A 433 4.88 27.26 -26.50
CA ASP A 433 5.81 27.68 -27.56
C ASP A 433 6.50 29.01 -27.22
N ALA A 434 5.73 30.05 -26.87
CA ALA A 434 6.27 31.35 -26.49
C ALA A 434 7.24 31.25 -25.29
N THR A 435 6.89 30.43 -24.31
CA THR A 435 7.74 30.15 -23.14
C THR A 435 9.03 29.44 -23.53
N THR A 436 8.95 28.46 -24.45
CA THR A 436 10.12 27.74 -24.97
C THR A 436 11.06 28.67 -25.75
N ARG A 437 10.51 29.53 -26.61
CA ARG A 437 11.30 30.56 -27.34
C ARG A 437 11.97 31.54 -26.38
N PHE A 438 11.27 31.98 -25.34
CA PHE A 438 11.87 32.84 -24.31
C PHE A 438 13.01 32.15 -23.56
N ALA A 439 12.83 30.89 -23.17
CA ALA A 439 13.86 30.09 -22.50
C ALA A 439 15.14 29.95 -23.34
N ALA A 440 14.98 29.75 -24.66
CA ALA A 440 16.09 29.66 -25.60
C ALA A 440 16.83 31.01 -25.77
N ALA A 441 16.09 32.12 -25.79
CA ALA A 441 16.66 33.47 -25.93
C ALA A 441 17.34 33.98 -24.64
N HIS A 442 16.90 33.51 -23.46
CA HIS A 442 17.36 33.98 -22.15
C HIS A 442 17.80 32.82 -21.25
N PRO A 443 18.93 32.16 -21.54
CA PRO A 443 19.39 30.96 -20.82
C PRO A 443 19.73 31.20 -19.34
N ASP A 444 19.94 32.47 -18.95
CA ASP A 444 20.18 32.85 -17.55
C ASP A 444 18.89 33.01 -16.74
N CYS A 445 17.72 33.14 -17.40
CA CYS A 445 16.41 33.14 -16.76
C CYS A 445 15.86 31.72 -16.71
N ARG A 446 15.57 31.21 -15.50
CA ARG A 446 14.85 29.94 -15.34
C ARG A 446 13.46 30.08 -15.95
N THR A 447 13.16 29.31 -16.98
CA THR A 447 11.90 29.46 -17.71
C THR A 447 11.21 28.11 -17.84
N VAL A 448 9.93 28.03 -17.43
CA VAL A 448 9.13 26.80 -17.51
C VAL A 448 7.65 27.09 -17.70
N CYS A 449 7.02 26.40 -18.65
CA CYS A 449 5.57 26.31 -18.80
C CYS A 449 5.08 25.08 -18.04
N LEU A 450 4.17 25.29 -17.09
CA LEU A 450 3.52 24.23 -16.32
C LEU A 450 2.14 23.97 -16.90
N GLU A 451 2.00 22.86 -17.60
CA GLU A 451 0.74 22.40 -18.17
C GLU A 451 -0.03 21.64 -17.09
N TRP A 452 -0.86 22.36 -16.34
CA TRP A 452 -1.60 21.78 -15.22
C TRP A 452 -2.77 20.92 -15.71
N SER A 453 -2.96 19.78 -15.06
CA SER A 453 -4.25 19.07 -15.05
C SER A 453 -5.28 19.85 -14.19
N VAL A 454 -6.48 19.29 -14.04
CA VAL A 454 -7.56 19.91 -13.26
C VAL A 454 -7.22 19.91 -11.76
N TRP A 455 -7.43 21.04 -11.07
CA TRP A 455 -7.25 21.17 -9.62
C TRP A 455 -8.61 21.00 -8.91
N SER A 456 -8.57 20.43 -7.71
CA SER A 456 -9.70 20.40 -6.77
C SER A 456 -9.56 21.52 -5.72
N GLY A 457 -10.66 22.17 -5.36
CA GLY A 457 -10.69 23.21 -4.33
C GLY A 457 -10.17 24.59 -4.78
N ALA A 458 -9.64 24.73 -6.00
CA ALA A 458 -9.20 25.99 -6.57
C ALA A 458 -9.21 25.97 -8.12
N GLY A 459 -9.30 27.14 -8.74
CA GLY A 459 -9.11 27.29 -10.20
C GLY A 459 -10.38 27.23 -11.04
N MET A 460 -10.22 27.00 -12.35
CA MET A 460 -11.35 27.03 -13.31
C MET A 460 -12.19 25.75 -13.29
N GLY A 461 -11.57 24.57 -13.09
CA GLY A 461 -12.30 23.29 -13.07
C GLY A 461 -13.36 23.23 -11.96
N GLU A 462 -12.99 23.69 -10.76
CA GLU A 462 -13.90 23.84 -9.63
C GLU A 462 -15.06 24.79 -9.96
N ARG A 463 -14.75 25.99 -10.49
CA ARG A 463 -15.76 27.02 -10.81
C ARG A 463 -16.71 26.62 -11.93
N LEU A 464 -16.25 25.80 -12.87
CA LEU A 464 -17.05 25.27 -13.97
C LEU A 464 -17.82 24.00 -13.58
N GLY A 465 -17.61 23.45 -12.38
CA GLY A 465 -18.29 22.24 -11.91
C GLY A 465 -17.94 20.97 -12.70
N VAL A 466 -16.78 20.93 -13.37
CA VAL A 466 -16.39 19.82 -14.26
C VAL A 466 -15.56 18.75 -13.58
N VAL A 467 -15.17 18.94 -12.31
CA VAL A 467 -14.25 18.04 -11.58
C VAL A 467 -14.80 16.62 -11.50
N GLU A 468 -16.08 16.45 -11.14
CA GLU A 468 -16.70 15.13 -11.02
C GLU A 468 -16.82 14.42 -12.38
N THR A 469 -17.20 15.15 -13.44
CA THR A 469 -17.28 14.62 -14.80
C THR A 469 -15.91 14.16 -15.29
N LEU A 470 -14.88 14.99 -15.12
CA LEU A 470 -13.51 14.64 -15.53
C LEU A 470 -12.95 13.45 -14.74
N LEU A 471 -13.32 13.33 -13.47
CA LEU A 471 -12.97 12.16 -12.66
C LEU A 471 -13.59 10.88 -13.25
N ARG A 472 -14.87 10.92 -13.63
CA ARG A 472 -15.55 9.80 -14.31
C ARG A 472 -14.93 9.47 -15.67
N ASP A 473 -14.42 10.49 -16.36
CA ASP A 473 -13.68 10.31 -17.62
C ASP A 473 -12.25 9.77 -17.40
N GLY A 474 -11.79 9.58 -16.16
CA GLY A 474 -10.48 9.01 -15.84
C GLY A 474 -9.35 10.04 -15.69
N ILE A 475 -9.69 11.29 -15.40
CA ILE A 475 -8.77 12.40 -15.11
C ILE A 475 -8.85 12.74 -13.62
N VAL A 476 -7.83 12.35 -12.86
CA VAL A 476 -7.81 12.53 -11.41
C VAL A 476 -7.39 13.98 -11.08
N PRO A 477 -8.19 14.72 -10.28
CA PRO A 477 -7.88 16.10 -9.92
C PRO A 477 -6.69 16.19 -8.96
N LEU A 478 -5.98 17.31 -9.05
CA LEU A 478 -4.84 17.62 -8.21
C LEU A 478 -5.31 18.28 -6.91
N ALA A 479 -4.85 17.77 -5.77
CA ALA A 479 -4.99 18.48 -4.51
C ALA A 479 -4.03 19.68 -4.48
N ILE A 480 -4.46 20.79 -3.85
CA ILE A 480 -3.70 22.04 -3.80
C ILE A 480 -2.29 21.81 -3.23
N ASP A 481 -2.19 21.13 -2.09
CA ASP A 481 -0.92 20.91 -1.40
C ASP A 481 0.06 20.09 -2.24
N ASP A 482 -0.42 19.02 -2.89
CA ASP A 482 0.39 18.16 -3.76
C ASP A 482 0.92 18.92 -4.98
N ALA A 483 0.08 19.76 -5.58
CA ALA A 483 0.45 20.55 -6.75
C ALA A 483 1.45 21.67 -6.39
N ILE A 484 1.27 22.35 -5.25
CA ILE A 484 2.22 23.33 -4.72
C ILE A 484 3.57 22.69 -4.41
N GLU A 485 3.58 21.46 -3.86
CA GLU A 485 4.83 20.75 -3.59
C GLU A 485 5.59 20.44 -4.89
N VAL A 486 4.88 20.01 -5.94
CA VAL A 486 5.48 19.78 -7.27
C VAL A 486 5.98 21.09 -7.88
N LEU A 487 5.23 22.19 -7.79
CA LEU A 487 5.70 23.51 -8.23
C LEU A 487 7.02 23.89 -7.56
N ARG A 488 7.11 23.74 -6.22
CA ARG A 488 8.32 24.06 -5.45
C ARG A 488 9.50 23.20 -5.90
N MET A 489 9.28 21.90 -6.11
CA MET A 489 10.31 20.99 -6.62
C MET A 489 10.82 21.47 -7.99
N ILE A 490 9.92 21.84 -8.91
CA ILE A 490 10.29 22.27 -10.26
C ILE A 490 11.08 23.58 -10.21
N VAL A 491 10.62 24.59 -9.46
CA VAL A 491 11.29 25.89 -9.37
C VAL A 491 12.68 25.76 -8.72
N ASP A 492 12.85 24.84 -7.76
CA ASP A 492 14.12 24.60 -7.09
C ASP A 492 15.06 23.65 -7.87
N ALA A 493 14.59 22.95 -8.90
CA ALA A 493 15.42 22.00 -9.62
C ALA A 493 16.51 22.71 -10.44
N PRO A 494 17.76 22.18 -10.45
CA PRO A 494 18.87 22.83 -11.14
C PRO A 494 18.72 22.82 -12.66
N ASP A 495 18.02 21.84 -13.22
CA ASP A 495 17.80 21.66 -14.66
C ASP A 495 16.33 21.26 -14.87
N VAL A 496 15.60 22.04 -15.69
CA VAL A 496 14.15 21.92 -15.90
C VAL A 496 13.88 22.12 -17.40
N PRO A 497 13.17 21.20 -18.07
CA PRO A 497 12.70 21.42 -19.44
C PRO A 497 11.77 22.65 -19.52
N PRO A 498 11.73 23.36 -20.66
CA PRO A 498 10.92 24.57 -20.80
C PRO A 498 9.41 24.30 -20.72
N VAL A 499 8.97 23.05 -20.82
CA VAL A 499 7.57 22.64 -20.69
C VAL A 499 7.49 21.37 -19.85
N LEU A 500 6.61 21.35 -18.86
CA LEU A 500 6.28 20.18 -18.05
C LEU A 500 4.77 20.02 -17.91
N LEU A 501 4.26 18.84 -18.23
CA LEU A 501 2.91 18.41 -17.91
C LEU A 501 2.84 17.99 -16.45
N VAL A 502 1.95 18.59 -15.65
CA VAL A 502 1.77 18.24 -14.24
C VAL A 502 0.38 17.63 -14.03
N THR A 503 0.34 16.34 -13.71
CA THR A 503 -0.91 15.58 -13.66
C THR A 503 -0.88 14.46 -12.60
N GLY A 504 -2.07 14.03 -12.18
CA GLY A 504 -2.31 12.69 -11.64
C GLY A 504 -2.61 11.73 -12.81
N ARG A 505 -3.52 10.78 -12.62
CA ARG A 505 -3.98 9.94 -13.74
C ARG A 505 -4.74 10.78 -14.78
N ALA A 506 -4.46 10.47 -16.03
CA ALA A 506 -5.03 11.13 -17.22
C ALA A 506 -5.26 10.11 -18.37
N GLN A 507 -5.42 8.84 -18.03
CA GLN A 507 -5.63 7.73 -18.98
C GLN A 507 -6.93 7.85 -19.78
N GLY A 508 -7.85 8.70 -19.31
CA GLY A 508 -9.05 9.12 -20.00
C GLY A 508 -8.85 9.91 -21.29
N LEU A 509 -7.66 10.47 -21.50
CA LEU A 509 -7.35 11.33 -22.64
C LEU A 509 -6.64 10.53 -23.76
N PRO A 510 -7.36 10.04 -24.80
CA PRO A 510 -6.80 9.16 -25.83
C PRO A 510 -5.72 9.81 -26.71
N THR A 511 -5.65 11.13 -26.69
CA THR A 511 -4.68 11.97 -27.42
C THR A 511 -3.38 12.19 -26.64
N LEU A 512 -3.33 11.80 -25.36
CA LEU A 512 -2.16 11.90 -24.50
C LEU A 512 -1.46 10.54 -24.40
N ARG A 513 -0.15 10.51 -24.67
CA ARG A 513 0.63 9.27 -24.67
C ARG A 513 1.70 9.26 -23.59
N PHE A 514 1.75 8.18 -22.83
CA PHE A 514 2.84 7.83 -21.93
C PHE A 514 3.62 6.65 -22.53
N PRO A 515 4.92 6.49 -22.22
CA PRO A 515 5.70 5.37 -22.74
C PRO A 515 5.10 4.03 -22.33
N ALA A 516 4.88 3.16 -23.30
CA ALA A 516 4.69 1.74 -22.99
C ALA A 516 6.05 1.10 -22.66
N ARG A 517 6.04 0.13 -21.76
CA ARG A 517 7.19 -0.71 -21.45
C ARG A 517 6.78 -2.17 -21.41
N GLU A 518 7.73 -3.04 -21.71
CA GLU A 518 7.57 -4.46 -21.42
C GLU A 518 7.87 -4.67 -19.94
N LEU A 519 6.89 -5.21 -19.21
CA LEU A 519 7.09 -5.61 -17.82
C LEU A 519 7.80 -6.96 -17.77
N PRO A 520 8.59 -7.23 -16.72
CA PRO A 520 9.20 -8.54 -16.55
C PRO A 520 8.12 -9.61 -16.40
N LEU A 521 8.37 -10.79 -16.96
CA LEU A 521 7.47 -11.94 -16.86
C LEU A 521 7.56 -12.53 -15.44
N MET A 522 6.62 -12.17 -14.55
CA MET A 522 6.57 -12.66 -13.17
C MET A 522 5.17 -13.14 -12.79
N ARG A 523 5.07 -14.04 -11.79
CA ARG A 523 3.82 -14.69 -11.37
C ARG A 523 2.68 -13.71 -11.10
N PHE A 524 2.98 -12.59 -10.46
CA PHE A 524 1.97 -11.63 -9.99
C PHE A 524 1.83 -10.41 -10.90
N LEU A 525 2.36 -10.46 -12.13
CA LEU A 525 2.27 -9.42 -13.16
C LEU A 525 1.44 -9.89 -14.37
N ASP A 526 0.28 -10.51 -14.11
CA ASP A 526 -0.53 -11.16 -15.14
C ASP A 526 -1.32 -10.14 -15.99
N ARG A 527 -2.32 -9.47 -15.41
CA ARG A 527 -3.14 -8.48 -16.14
C ARG A 527 -2.86 -7.06 -15.66
N VAL A 528 -2.25 -6.24 -16.52
CA VAL A 528 -2.02 -4.81 -16.25
C VAL A 528 -3.31 -4.01 -16.44
N LEU A 529 -3.72 -3.27 -15.41
CA LEU A 529 -4.86 -2.36 -15.44
C LEU A 529 -4.44 -0.90 -15.60
N VAL A 530 -3.37 -0.50 -14.91
CA VAL A 530 -2.79 0.86 -14.93
C VAL A 530 -1.28 0.74 -14.95
N ASP A 531 -0.61 1.45 -15.85
CA ASP A 531 0.86 1.58 -15.87
C ASP A 531 1.25 3.02 -16.21
N TYR A 532 1.77 3.71 -15.21
CA TYR A 532 2.53 4.95 -15.35
C TYR A 532 3.98 4.64 -14.98
N PRO A 533 4.88 4.43 -15.97
CA PRO A 533 6.24 3.98 -15.71
C PRO A 533 6.97 4.83 -14.66
N GLY A 534 7.47 4.19 -13.60
CA GLY A 534 8.17 4.85 -12.50
C GLY A 534 7.30 5.67 -11.55
N VAL A 535 5.97 5.57 -11.67
CA VAL A 535 4.99 6.28 -10.82
C VAL A 535 3.96 5.33 -10.22
N GLU A 536 3.24 4.57 -11.04
CA GLU A 536 2.16 3.70 -10.59
C GLU A 536 2.04 2.45 -11.45
N LEU A 537 1.76 1.31 -10.81
CA LEU A 537 1.43 0.07 -11.48
C LEU A 537 0.28 -0.60 -10.72
N VAL A 538 -0.79 -0.95 -11.43
CA VAL A 538 -1.89 -1.75 -10.89
C VAL A 538 -2.10 -2.97 -11.77
N VAL A 539 -2.00 -4.14 -11.16
CA VAL A 539 -2.12 -5.44 -11.83
C VAL A 539 -3.13 -6.33 -11.11
N GLU A 540 -3.72 -7.26 -11.85
CA GLU A 540 -4.50 -8.36 -11.32
C GLU A 540 -3.76 -9.68 -11.54
N ALA A 541 -3.87 -10.58 -10.57
CA ALA A 541 -3.42 -11.96 -10.68
C ALA A 541 -4.54 -12.89 -10.21
N VAL A 542 -4.80 -13.94 -10.99
CA VAL A 542 -5.80 -14.96 -10.65
C VAL A 542 -5.12 -16.06 -9.85
N LEU A 543 -5.65 -16.37 -8.66
CA LEU A 543 -5.20 -17.46 -7.80
C LEU A 543 -6.12 -18.67 -7.95
N THR A 544 -5.55 -19.86 -8.18
CA THR A 544 -6.32 -21.11 -8.23
C THR A 544 -5.54 -22.27 -7.59
N PRO A 545 -6.21 -23.26 -6.99
CA PRO A 545 -5.51 -24.43 -6.43
C PRO A 545 -4.66 -25.19 -7.45
N ASP A 546 -5.05 -25.18 -8.72
CA ASP A 546 -4.33 -25.86 -9.82
C ASP A 546 -3.07 -25.11 -10.24
N ALA A 547 -3.12 -23.77 -10.27
CA ALA A 547 -2.01 -22.93 -10.70
C ALA A 547 -1.07 -22.54 -9.55
N ASP A 548 -1.58 -22.56 -8.32
CA ASP A 548 -0.89 -22.17 -7.08
C ASP A 548 -0.91 -23.33 -6.08
N PRO A 549 -0.10 -24.37 -6.30
CA PRO A 549 -0.16 -25.61 -5.51
C PRO A 549 0.20 -25.41 -4.02
N TYR A 550 0.86 -24.30 -3.65
CA TYR A 550 1.09 -23.95 -2.24
C TYR A 550 -0.20 -23.73 -1.45
N LEU A 551 -1.32 -23.40 -2.11
CA LEU A 551 -2.59 -23.18 -1.42
C LEU A 551 -3.08 -24.43 -0.69
N ALA A 552 -2.84 -25.62 -1.26
CA ALA A 552 -3.21 -26.89 -0.62
C ALA A 552 -2.40 -27.16 0.66
N ASP A 553 -1.21 -26.56 0.77
CA ASP A 553 -0.34 -26.66 1.94
C ASP A 553 -0.56 -25.52 2.96
N HIS A 554 -1.54 -24.65 2.73
CA HIS A 554 -1.85 -23.53 3.63
C HIS A 554 -3.35 -23.49 3.94
N LEU A 555 -3.84 -24.63 4.42
CA LEU A 555 -5.24 -24.91 4.73
C LEU A 555 -5.53 -24.71 6.23
N LEU A 556 -6.36 -23.74 6.58
CA LEU A 556 -6.78 -23.51 7.96
C LEU A 556 -8.29 -23.62 8.08
N ASP A 557 -8.77 -24.50 8.96
CA ASP A 557 -10.20 -24.74 9.24
C ASP A 557 -11.08 -24.98 7.99
N GLY A 558 -10.47 -25.50 6.92
CA GLY A 558 -11.15 -25.78 5.65
C GLY A 558 -10.93 -24.73 4.56
N ASP A 559 -10.39 -23.56 4.89
CA ASP A 559 -10.16 -22.47 3.95
C ASP A 559 -8.73 -22.47 3.41
N LEU A 560 -8.59 -22.31 2.09
CA LEU A 560 -7.28 -22.15 1.44
C LEU A 560 -6.86 -20.69 1.60
N LEU A 561 -5.88 -20.43 2.45
CA LEU A 561 -5.44 -19.05 2.70
C LEU A 561 -4.28 -18.71 1.77
N PHE A 562 -4.31 -17.51 1.18
CA PHE A 562 -3.15 -16.94 0.51
C PHE A 562 -2.10 -16.54 1.55
N PRO A 563 -0.92 -17.18 1.60
CA PRO A 563 0.03 -16.99 2.69
C PRO A 563 0.60 -15.56 2.73
N ALA A 564 0.81 -15.02 3.94
CA ALA A 564 1.42 -13.71 4.15
C ALA A 564 2.78 -13.57 3.43
N VAL A 565 3.58 -14.65 3.41
CA VAL A 565 4.88 -14.69 2.73
C VAL A 565 4.78 -14.60 1.20
N LEU A 566 3.73 -15.16 0.60
CA LEU A 566 3.44 -15.01 -0.84
C LEU A 566 2.84 -13.63 -1.14
N GLY A 567 2.09 -13.05 -0.21
CA GLY A 567 1.65 -11.66 -0.29
C GLY A 567 2.81 -10.67 -0.32
N MET A 568 3.82 -10.87 0.52
CA MET A 568 5.06 -10.08 0.47
C MET A 568 5.81 -10.27 -0.86
N GLU A 569 5.87 -11.49 -1.38
CA GLU A 569 6.47 -11.78 -2.69
C GLU A 569 5.72 -11.09 -3.83
N ALA A 570 4.39 -11.12 -3.83
CA ALA A 570 3.56 -10.43 -4.81
C ALA A 570 3.79 -8.92 -4.80
N MET A 571 3.83 -8.31 -3.61
CA MET A 571 4.22 -6.90 -3.46
C MET A 571 5.65 -6.67 -3.97
N ALA A 572 6.62 -7.52 -3.64
CA ALA A 572 7.99 -7.36 -4.10
C ALA A 572 8.13 -7.40 -5.64
N GLN A 573 7.41 -8.30 -6.31
CA GLN A 573 7.40 -8.40 -7.79
C GLN A 573 6.84 -7.12 -8.44
N VAL A 574 5.68 -6.65 -7.96
CA VAL A 574 5.07 -5.41 -8.49
C VAL A 574 5.92 -4.19 -8.16
N GLY A 575 6.49 -4.12 -6.95
CA GLY A 575 7.41 -3.07 -6.52
C GLY A 575 8.67 -2.99 -7.38
N ALA A 576 9.29 -4.13 -7.66
CA ALA A 576 10.47 -4.21 -8.53
C ALA A 576 10.13 -3.81 -9.97
N ALA A 577 8.98 -4.26 -10.48
CA ALA A 577 8.52 -3.90 -11.82
C ALA A 577 8.22 -2.40 -11.96
N VAL A 578 7.55 -1.77 -10.98
CA VAL A 578 7.20 -0.34 -11.07
C VAL A 578 8.41 0.57 -10.90
N THR A 579 9.35 0.22 -10.01
CA THR A 579 10.56 1.02 -9.74
C THR A 579 11.66 0.78 -10.76
N GLY A 580 11.76 -0.43 -11.31
CA GLY A 580 12.88 -0.86 -12.16
C GLY A 580 14.21 -0.99 -11.41
N LEU A 581 14.20 -0.96 -10.07
CA LEU A 581 15.41 -1.01 -9.25
C LEU A 581 15.83 -2.46 -8.95
N PRO A 582 17.14 -2.78 -9.00
CA PRO A 582 17.63 -4.12 -8.72
C PRO A 582 17.74 -4.40 -7.22
N GLY A 583 17.71 -5.69 -6.87
CA GLY A 583 17.98 -6.18 -5.51
C GLY A 583 16.75 -6.24 -4.60
N PRO A 584 16.87 -6.89 -3.43
CA PRO A 584 15.76 -7.02 -2.51
C PRO A 584 15.45 -5.68 -1.82
N PRO A 585 14.17 -5.34 -1.59
CA PRO A 585 13.80 -4.16 -0.82
C PRO A 585 13.97 -4.39 0.68
N VAL A 586 14.13 -3.30 1.43
CA VAL A 586 13.72 -3.27 2.85
C VAL A 586 12.20 -3.14 2.86
N ILE A 587 11.52 -4.07 3.54
CA ILE A 587 10.07 -4.06 3.70
C ILE A 587 9.76 -3.31 5.00
N GLU A 588 8.94 -2.27 4.95
CA GLU A 588 8.53 -1.47 6.11
C GLU A 588 7.01 -1.49 6.25
N GLY A 589 6.52 -1.59 7.50
CA GLY A 589 5.09 -1.54 7.81
C GLY A 589 4.28 -2.59 7.04
N ALA A 590 4.79 -3.81 6.94
CA ALA A 590 4.03 -4.90 6.33
C ALA A 590 2.86 -5.25 7.25
N GLU A 591 1.63 -5.12 6.78
CA GLU A 591 0.43 -5.43 7.55
C GLU A 591 -0.46 -6.41 6.79
N PHE A 592 -0.99 -7.39 7.52
CA PHE A 592 -1.89 -8.44 7.03
C PHE A 592 -3.26 -8.22 7.68
N LEU A 593 -3.97 -7.22 7.18
CA LEU A 593 -5.21 -6.69 7.77
C LEU A 593 -6.36 -7.69 7.72
N ARG A 594 -6.43 -8.45 6.62
CA ARG A 594 -7.51 -9.42 6.35
C ARG A 594 -6.93 -10.64 5.64
N PRO A 595 -7.36 -11.87 5.99
CA PRO A 595 -7.00 -13.05 5.22
C PRO A 595 -7.57 -12.95 3.81
N ILE A 596 -6.84 -13.45 2.83
CA ILE A 596 -7.34 -13.64 1.47
C ILE A 596 -7.67 -15.13 1.33
N ILE A 597 -8.95 -15.45 1.18
CA ILE A 597 -9.44 -16.83 1.05
C ILE A 597 -9.56 -17.18 -0.43
N VAL A 598 -8.91 -18.27 -0.84
CA VAL A 598 -8.99 -18.80 -2.21
C VAL A 598 -10.06 -19.88 -2.28
N LYS A 599 -10.96 -19.76 -3.26
CA LYS A 599 -12.02 -20.74 -3.47
C LYS A 599 -11.43 -22.13 -3.77
N ARG A 600 -11.85 -23.15 -3.01
CA ARG A 600 -11.45 -24.56 -3.23
C ARG A 600 -11.75 -25.09 -4.64
N ARG A 601 -12.81 -24.56 -5.26
CA ARG A 601 -13.18 -24.81 -6.65
C ARG A 601 -13.43 -23.46 -7.31
N GLY A 602 -12.67 -23.13 -8.34
CA GLY A 602 -12.72 -21.85 -9.03
C GLY A 602 -11.46 -21.03 -8.78
N SER A 603 -11.63 -19.71 -8.82
CA SER A 603 -10.54 -18.74 -8.73
C SER A 603 -10.87 -17.60 -7.78
N THR A 604 -9.82 -16.99 -7.24
CA THR A 604 -9.90 -15.70 -6.54
C THR A 604 -8.94 -14.72 -7.22
N THR A 605 -9.46 -13.59 -7.70
CA THR A 605 -8.64 -12.51 -8.27
C THR A 605 -8.12 -11.61 -7.17
N ILE A 606 -6.81 -11.41 -7.11
CA ILE A 606 -6.18 -10.37 -6.31
C ILE A 606 -5.73 -9.21 -7.20
N ARG A 607 -5.84 -7.99 -6.68
CA ARG A 607 -5.36 -6.75 -7.31
C ARG A 607 -4.23 -6.18 -6.47
N ILE A 608 -3.09 -5.98 -7.08
CA ILE A 608 -1.89 -5.45 -6.44
C ILE A 608 -1.64 -4.07 -7.05
N ALA A 609 -1.66 -3.04 -6.21
CA ALA A 609 -1.39 -1.67 -6.62
C ALA A 609 -0.10 -1.19 -5.96
N ALA A 610 0.71 -0.45 -6.72
CA ALA A 610 1.95 0.15 -6.25
C ALA A 610 2.05 1.61 -6.72
N VAL A 611 2.43 2.51 -5.82
CA VAL A 611 2.75 3.91 -6.14
C VAL A 611 4.16 4.22 -5.65
N VAL A 612 5.00 4.70 -6.56
CA VAL A 612 6.39 5.06 -6.31
C VAL A 612 6.45 6.49 -5.79
N ASP A 613 7.28 6.69 -4.76
CA ASP A 613 7.53 8.00 -4.19
C ASP A 613 8.23 8.96 -5.17
N ARG A 614 8.45 10.20 -4.76
CA ARG A 614 9.07 11.21 -5.65
C ARG A 614 10.58 10.99 -5.84
N THR A 615 11.26 10.35 -4.88
CA THR A 615 12.68 9.98 -5.06
C THR A 615 12.86 8.84 -6.05
N GLY A 616 11.82 8.02 -6.19
CA GLY A 616 11.84 6.83 -7.01
C GLY A 616 12.58 5.65 -6.40
N THR A 617 12.83 5.70 -5.08
CA THR A 617 13.52 4.64 -4.33
C THR A 617 12.58 3.92 -3.36
N GLU A 618 11.36 4.41 -3.20
CA GLU A 618 10.36 3.82 -2.31
C GLU A 618 9.05 3.58 -3.08
N ALA A 619 8.37 2.49 -2.76
CA ALA A 619 7.05 2.20 -3.30
C ALA A 619 6.09 1.85 -2.15
N GLU A 620 4.89 2.41 -2.18
CA GLU A 620 3.76 2.03 -1.33
C GLU A 620 2.89 1.02 -2.06
N LEU A 621 2.60 -0.11 -1.42
CA LEU A 621 1.90 -1.24 -2.04
C LEU A 621 0.73 -1.72 -1.21
N VAL A 622 -0.30 -2.17 -1.90
CA VAL A 622 -1.49 -2.80 -1.33
C VAL A 622 -1.92 -4.00 -2.17
N ILE A 623 -2.46 -5.01 -1.51
CA ILE A 623 -3.18 -6.13 -2.15
C ILE A 623 -4.64 -6.08 -1.72
N ARG A 624 -5.54 -6.14 -2.71
CA ARG A 624 -6.99 -6.21 -2.52
C ARG A 624 -7.54 -7.47 -3.17
N SER A 625 -8.64 -8.01 -2.66
CA SER A 625 -9.29 -9.22 -3.20
C SER A 625 -10.64 -8.88 -3.82
N GLU A 626 -11.02 -9.63 -4.87
CA GLU A 626 -12.37 -9.61 -5.45
C GLU A 626 -13.46 -9.91 -4.41
N GLU A 627 -13.13 -10.62 -3.33
CA GLU A 627 -14.04 -10.93 -2.21
C GLU A 627 -14.64 -9.68 -1.56
N THR A 628 -13.89 -8.57 -1.58
CA THR A 628 -14.33 -7.27 -1.05
C THR A 628 -14.73 -6.28 -2.16
N GLY A 629 -14.92 -6.77 -3.39
CA GLY A 629 -15.07 -5.90 -4.57
C GLY A 629 -13.86 -4.99 -4.80
N PHE A 630 -12.67 -5.38 -4.31
CA PHE A 630 -11.46 -4.56 -4.26
C PHE A 630 -11.58 -3.25 -3.46
N ALA A 631 -12.56 -3.12 -2.56
CA ALA A 631 -12.76 -1.91 -1.76
C ALA A 631 -11.87 -1.86 -0.50
N ALA A 632 -11.40 -3.01 0.00
CA ALA A 632 -10.61 -3.09 1.22
C ALA A 632 -9.19 -3.63 0.98
N ASP A 633 -8.22 -2.96 1.60
CA ASP A 633 -6.84 -3.46 1.67
C ASP A 633 -6.80 -4.74 2.51
N HIS A 634 -6.23 -5.80 1.95
CA HIS A 634 -5.95 -7.04 2.67
C HIS A 634 -4.54 -6.98 3.21
N PHE A 635 -3.57 -6.75 2.33
CA PHE A 635 -2.16 -6.56 2.71
C PHE A 635 -1.70 -5.17 2.29
N ARG A 636 -0.77 -4.59 3.04
CA ARG A 636 -0.05 -3.37 2.65
C ARG A 636 1.38 -3.38 3.14
N ALA A 637 2.26 -2.68 2.44
CA ALA A 637 3.65 -2.47 2.85
C ALA A 637 4.28 -1.28 2.11
N ARG A 638 5.37 -0.75 2.64
CA ARG A 638 6.30 0.12 1.92
C ARG A 638 7.58 -0.63 1.60
N LEU A 639 8.02 -0.58 0.34
CA LEU A 639 9.26 -1.20 -0.12
C LEU A 639 10.29 -0.13 -0.42
N ARG A 640 11.47 -0.22 0.18
CA ARG A 640 12.58 0.74 -0.01
C ARG A 640 13.77 0.05 -0.67
N TYR A 641 14.28 0.63 -1.74
CA TYR A 641 15.36 0.09 -2.56
C TYR A 641 16.64 0.91 -2.41
N GLY A 642 17.80 0.32 -2.73
CA GLY A 642 19.08 1.04 -2.74
C GLY A 642 19.71 1.34 -1.38
N LEU A 643 19.13 0.83 -0.28
CA LEU A 643 19.74 0.90 1.04
C LEU A 643 20.86 -0.15 1.16
N SER A 644 22.12 0.29 1.01
CA SER A 644 23.30 -0.52 1.28
C SER A 644 23.54 -0.65 2.80
N GLY A 645 22.67 -1.39 3.47
CA GLY A 645 22.81 -1.71 4.89
C GLY A 645 22.89 -3.22 5.11
N SER A 646 24.00 -3.72 5.63
CA SER A 646 24.00 -5.03 6.29
C SER A 646 23.00 -4.98 7.45
N PRO A 647 22.14 -5.99 7.66
CA PRO A 647 21.30 -6.04 8.85
C PRO A 647 22.19 -5.93 10.09
N ALA A 648 22.19 -4.78 10.76
CA ALA A 648 22.96 -4.58 11.99
C ALA A 648 22.56 -5.67 12.99
N ARG A 649 23.48 -6.14 13.84
CA ARG A 649 23.19 -7.19 14.85
C ARG A 649 22.09 -6.75 15.81
N LEU A 650 21.25 -7.66 16.28
CA LEU A 650 20.37 -7.36 17.42
C LEU A 650 21.23 -6.78 18.57
N PRO A 651 20.77 -5.73 19.28
CA PRO A 651 21.43 -5.34 20.52
C PRO A 651 21.42 -6.55 21.43
N ASP A 652 22.58 -6.97 21.90
CA ASP A 652 22.72 -8.06 22.87
C ASP A 652 22.04 -7.62 24.17
N ARG A 653 20.74 -7.93 24.30
CA ARG A 653 19.95 -7.67 25.50
C ARG A 653 20.09 -8.86 26.45
N SER A 654 21.31 -9.11 26.89
CA SER A 654 21.53 -9.70 28.22
C SER A 654 21.10 -8.67 29.26
N GLY A 655 19.80 -8.64 29.54
CA GLY A 655 19.17 -7.78 30.55
C GLY A 655 19.51 -8.21 31.98
N VAL A 656 20.80 -8.26 32.32
CA VAL A 656 21.29 -8.17 33.70
C VAL A 656 21.99 -6.81 33.82
N PRO A 657 21.63 -5.95 34.81
CA PRO A 657 22.24 -4.63 34.95
C PRO A 657 23.75 -4.70 35.15
N ALA A 658 24.46 -3.75 34.57
CA ALA A 658 25.91 -3.60 34.68
C ALA A 658 26.38 -3.43 36.13
N MET A 659 27.29 -4.31 36.57
CA MET A 659 28.30 -3.97 37.56
C MET A 659 29.70 -4.20 36.97
N ALA A 660 30.46 -3.10 36.91
CA ALA A 660 31.92 -2.94 36.79
C ALA A 660 32.80 -4.07 36.20
N THR A 661 33.18 -3.86 34.93
CA THR A 661 34.52 -4.04 34.28
C THR A 661 35.59 -4.96 34.90
N VAL A 662 36.00 -6.01 34.16
CA VAL A 662 37.42 -6.40 33.87
C VAL A 662 37.47 -7.11 32.49
N PRO A 663 38.51 -6.94 31.63
CA PRO A 663 38.44 -7.20 30.18
C PRO A 663 39.22 -8.44 29.70
N VAL A 664 38.71 -9.19 28.71
CA VAL A 664 39.52 -9.94 27.70
C VAL A 664 38.63 -10.39 26.50
N PRO A 665 39.18 -10.73 25.32
CA PRO A 665 38.72 -10.16 24.06
C PRO A 665 38.43 -11.22 22.95
N VAL A 666 37.95 -10.70 21.81
CA VAL A 666 37.98 -11.26 20.43
C VAL A 666 37.25 -12.57 20.09
N SER A 667 36.39 -12.41 19.08
CA SER A 667 35.73 -13.34 18.15
C SER A 667 36.40 -14.69 17.79
N LEU A 668 35.56 -15.69 17.44
CA LEU A 668 35.57 -16.61 16.26
C LEU A 668 34.95 -18.00 16.65
N PRO A 669 34.93 -19.01 15.74
CA PRO A 669 33.92 -19.42 14.73
C PRO A 669 32.92 -20.52 15.22
N ILE A 670 31.99 -20.96 14.36
CA ILE A 670 31.14 -22.15 14.61
C ILE A 670 32.03 -23.41 14.70
N ILE A 671 31.94 -24.14 15.81
CA ILE A 671 32.64 -25.41 16.08
C ILE A 671 31.57 -26.50 16.36
N PRO A 672 31.78 -27.78 15.95
CA PRO A 672 30.88 -28.90 16.28
C PRO A 672 30.76 -29.11 17.80
N PRO A 673 29.80 -29.92 18.31
CA PRO A 673 29.49 -29.96 19.73
C PRO A 673 30.69 -30.50 20.53
N GLY A 674 31.38 -29.57 21.18
CA GLY A 674 32.35 -29.76 22.26
C GLY A 674 31.87 -28.98 23.49
N PRO A 675 32.50 -29.19 24.66
CA PRO A 675 31.91 -28.83 25.95
C PRO A 675 31.78 -27.30 26.10
N GLY A 676 30.55 -26.80 25.96
CA GLY A 676 30.23 -25.37 26.07
C GLY A 676 28.89 -24.95 25.45
N THR A 677 28.27 -25.77 24.58
CA THR A 677 26.93 -25.54 24.02
C THR A 677 25.92 -26.55 24.58
N LEU A 678 24.67 -26.12 24.77
CA LEU A 678 23.59 -27.01 25.20
C LEU A 678 23.24 -27.99 24.07
N PRO A 679 22.83 -29.24 24.40
CA PRO A 679 22.30 -30.15 23.39
C PRO A 679 21.03 -29.55 22.75
N PRO A 680 20.64 -29.95 21.52
CA PRO A 680 19.36 -29.56 20.94
C PRO A 680 18.19 -29.89 21.87
N VAL A 681 17.10 -29.12 21.78
CA VAL A 681 15.85 -29.40 22.50
C VAL A 681 15.28 -30.71 21.93
N PRO A 682 14.93 -31.71 22.78
CA PRO A 682 14.40 -32.99 22.32
C PRO A 682 12.94 -32.86 21.88
N LEU A 683 12.72 -32.14 20.78
CA LEU A 683 11.44 -31.83 20.15
C LEU A 683 11.60 -32.13 18.66
N GLU A 684 10.75 -32.98 18.09
CA GLU A 684 10.77 -33.38 16.68
C GLU A 684 9.70 -32.60 15.92
N PRO A 685 10.03 -31.50 15.21
CA PRO A 685 9.02 -30.57 14.68
C PRO A 685 8.00 -31.24 13.75
N ALA A 686 8.43 -32.21 12.95
CA ALA A 686 7.59 -32.96 12.02
C ALA A 686 6.44 -33.72 12.71
N GLU A 687 6.69 -34.28 13.90
CA GLU A 687 5.73 -35.12 14.63
C GLU A 687 5.04 -34.37 15.78
N ASP A 688 5.71 -33.37 16.34
CA ASP A 688 5.28 -32.69 17.56
C ASP A 688 4.55 -31.36 17.30
N LEU A 689 4.77 -30.70 16.15
CA LEU A 689 4.27 -29.34 15.90
C LEU A 689 3.26 -29.25 14.75
N TYR A 690 3.53 -29.88 13.61
CA TYR A 690 2.61 -29.83 12.47
C TYR A 690 1.36 -30.67 12.70
N ASP A 691 0.27 -30.33 11.99
CA ASP A 691 -1.09 -30.87 12.12
C ASP A 691 -1.85 -30.49 13.40
N ASP A 692 -1.16 -30.13 14.48
CA ASP A 692 -1.77 -29.70 15.75
C ASP A 692 -1.58 -28.18 15.98
N LEU A 693 -0.36 -27.76 16.34
CA LEU A 693 -0.04 -26.34 16.57
C LEU A 693 0.09 -25.55 15.26
N LEU A 694 0.80 -26.15 14.29
CA LEU A 694 1.10 -25.57 12.98
C LEU A 694 0.27 -26.27 11.89
N PHE A 695 -0.53 -25.51 11.14
CA PHE A 695 -1.43 -26.05 10.12
C PHE A 695 -0.77 -26.22 8.73
N GLN A 696 0.49 -25.81 8.62
CA GLN A 696 1.28 -25.84 7.39
C GLN A 696 1.47 -27.26 6.84
N GLY A 697 1.18 -27.42 5.55
CA GLY A 697 1.46 -28.61 4.75
C GLY A 697 2.89 -28.68 4.23
N ARG A 698 3.17 -29.69 3.38
CA ARG A 698 4.51 -30.19 3.07
C ARG A 698 5.48 -29.13 2.54
N ARG A 699 5.02 -28.19 1.69
CA ARG A 699 5.89 -27.12 1.15
C ARG A 699 6.39 -26.14 2.22
N PHE A 700 5.65 -25.98 3.31
CA PHE A 700 5.97 -25.04 4.40
C PHE A 700 6.61 -25.73 5.62
N GLN A 701 6.59 -27.07 5.67
CA GLN A 701 7.22 -27.86 6.72
C GLN A 701 8.76 -27.83 6.63
N ARG A 702 9.38 -26.75 7.15
CA ARG A 702 10.84 -26.53 7.06
C ARG A 702 11.58 -26.55 8.39
N LEU A 703 10.88 -26.54 9.53
CA LEU A 703 11.51 -26.65 10.85
C LEU A 703 12.22 -28.00 11.01
N VAL A 704 13.50 -27.98 11.38
CA VAL A 704 14.34 -29.18 11.52
C VAL A 704 14.52 -29.56 12.98
N ARG A 705 15.04 -28.64 13.79
CA ARG A 705 15.29 -28.86 15.22
C ARG A 705 15.37 -27.54 15.97
N TYR A 706 15.02 -27.57 17.25
CA TYR A 706 15.14 -26.41 18.13
C TYR A 706 16.41 -26.49 18.97
N HIS A 707 17.07 -25.34 19.14
CA HIS A 707 18.17 -25.14 20.09
C HIS A 707 17.68 -24.49 21.38
N ARG A 708 16.57 -23.74 21.28
CA ARG A 708 15.95 -22.99 22.36
C ARG A 708 14.44 -23.00 22.21
N VAL A 709 13.75 -23.32 23.30
CA VAL A 709 12.30 -23.17 23.48
C VAL A 709 12.07 -22.57 24.86
N SER A 710 11.44 -21.40 24.93
CA SER A 710 11.08 -20.71 26.16
C SER A 710 9.77 -19.95 25.96
N ALA A 711 9.16 -19.42 27.02
CA ALA A 711 7.97 -18.60 26.86
C ALA A 711 8.23 -17.31 26.06
N ARG A 712 9.45 -16.78 26.02
CA ARG A 712 9.74 -15.45 25.45
C ARG A 712 10.78 -15.45 24.35
N ASP A 713 11.43 -16.57 24.09
CA ASP A 713 12.44 -16.66 23.05
C ASP A 713 12.62 -18.10 22.56
N CYS A 714 12.89 -18.24 21.27
CA CYS A 714 13.19 -19.53 20.66
C CYS A 714 14.29 -19.40 19.60
N ALA A 715 14.91 -20.53 19.28
CA ALA A 715 15.88 -20.62 18.20
C ALA A 715 15.80 -21.99 17.56
N ALA A 716 15.74 -22.02 16.24
CA ALA A 716 15.61 -23.26 15.49
C ALA A 716 16.30 -23.20 14.14
N ASP A 717 16.64 -24.39 13.68
CA ASP A 717 17.16 -24.67 12.36
C ASP A 717 16.02 -24.87 11.37
N VAL A 718 16.17 -24.31 10.18
CA VAL A 718 15.20 -24.32 9.09
C VAL A 718 15.88 -24.83 7.83
N ALA A 719 15.29 -25.87 7.23
CA ALA A 719 15.81 -26.53 6.05
C ALA A 719 15.77 -25.63 4.81
N GLY A 720 16.72 -25.87 3.90
CA GLY A 720 16.64 -25.49 2.49
C GLY A 720 15.35 -25.95 1.82
N PRO A 721 15.03 -25.43 0.62
CA PRO A 721 14.06 -26.11 -0.24
C PRO A 721 14.50 -27.58 -0.45
N PRO A 722 13.65 -28.58 -0.15
CA PRO A 722 13.86 -29.98 -0.49
C PRO A 722 13.99 -30.15 -2.00
N GLU A 723 14.81 -31.12 -2.41
CA GLU A 723 14.91 -31.54 -3.79
C GLU A 723 13.51 -31.88 -4.36
N GLY A 724 13.11 -31.16 -5.41
CA GLY A 724 11.84 -31.39 -6.11
C GLY A 724 10.60 -30.70 -5.52
N THR A 725 10.76 -29.70 -4.65
CA THR A 725 9.63 -28.88 -4.10
C THR A 725 9.73 -27.38 -4.42
N ASP A 726 10.40 -27.05 -5.53
CA ASP A 726 10.54 -25.67 -6.03
C ASP A 726 9.33 -25.21 -6.88
N ASP A 727 8.32 -26.08 -7.03
CA ASP A 727 7.07 -25.84 -7.73
C ASP A 727 6.09 -25.04 -6.86
N TRP A 728 6.45 -23.79 -6.57
CA TRP A 728 5.54 -22.81 -5.96
C TRP A 728 4.40 -22.44 -6.91
N PHE A 729 4.65 -22.44 -8.21
CA PHE A 729 3.69 -22.10 -9.24
C PHE A 729 3.58 -23.24 -10.26
N GLY A 730 2.43 -23.35 -10.91
CA GLY A 730 2.20 -24.32 -11.96
C GLY A 730 3.19 -24.17 -13.13
N PRO A 731 3.40 -25.23 -13.94
CA PRO A 731 4.51 -25.31 -14.91
C PRO A 731 4.49 -24.28 -16.04
N PHE A 732 3.35 -23.62 -16.27
CA PHE A 732 3.19 -22.58 -17.28
C PHE A 732 3.32 -21.16 -16.71
N LEU A 733 3.56 -21.03 -15.41
CA LEU A 733 3.72 -19.75 -14.73
C LEU A 733 5.21 -19.46 -14.47
N PRO A 734 5.62 -18.19 -14.43
CA PRO A 734 7.01 -17.82 -14.16
C PRO A 734 7.42 -18.24 -12.74
N PRO A 735 8.50 -19.05 -12.55
CA PRO A 735 8.90 -19.59 -11.24
C PRO A 735 9.71 -18.59 -10.39
N THR A 736 9.92 -17.36 -10.87
CA THR A 736 10.86 -16.42 -10.26
C THR A 736 10.34 -15.92 -8.91
N LEU A 737 11.21 -15.98 -7.90
CA LEU A 737 10.98 -15.46 -6.55
C LEU A 737 12.04 -14.40 -6.22
N LEU A 738 11.60 -13.20 -5.83
CA LEU A 738 12.49 -12.08 -5.51
C LEU A 738 12.92 -12.09 -4.04
N LEU A 739 12.09 -12.62 -3.14
CA LEU A 739 12.39 -12.72 -1.72
C LEU A 739 13.06 -14.05 -1.37
N GLY A 740 13.26 -14.99 -2.30
CA GLY A 740 13.75 -16.34 -2.01
C GLY A 740 12.67 -17.27 -1.44
N ASP A 741 13.05 -18.42 -0.88
CA ASP A 741 12.11 -19.52 -0.55
C ASP A 741 10.99 -19.09 0.44
N PRO A 742 9.71 -19.12 0.01
CA PRO A 742 8.58 -18.81 0.88
C PRO A 742 8.44 -19.78 2.05
N GLY A 743 8.72 -21.08 1.84
CA GLY A 743 8.61 -22.11 2.87
C GLY A 743 9.50 -21.85 4.07
N GLN A 744 10.77 -21.51 3.83
CA GLN A 744 11.69 -21.11 4.89
C GLN A 744 11.18 -19.91 5.68
N ARG A 745 10.68 -18.90 4.96
CA ARG A 745 10.22 -17.66 5.58
C ARG A 745 8.99 -17.89 6.45
N ASP A 746 8.08 -18.73 5.98
CA ASP A 746 6.89 -19.14 6.73
C ASP A 746 7.29 -19.89 8.00
N ALA A 747 8.21 -20.86 7.90
CA ALA A 747 8.72 -21.59 9.06
C ALA A 747 9.44 -20.69 10.09
N VAL A 748 10.16 -19.65 9.66
CA VAL A 748 10.73 -18.64 10.56
C VAL A 748 9.62 -17.86 11.28
N MET A 749 8.55 -17.49 10.57
CA MET A 749 7.42 -16.75 11.12
C MET A 749 6.59 -17.58 12.10
N HIS A 750 6.32 -18.84 11.76
CA HIS A 750 5.44 -19.74 12.51
C HIS A 750 6.17 -20.59 13.56
N GLY A 751 7.48 -20.83 13.42
CA GLY A 751 8.27 -21.56 14.43
C GLY A 751 8.33 -20.87 15.80
N ILE A 752 7.89 -19.62 15.90
CA ILE A 752 7.78 -18.87 17.16
C ILE A 752 6.65 -19.44 18.05
N GLN A 753 5.68 -20.16 17.48
CA GLN A 753 4.50 -20.63 18.21
C GLN A 753 4.83 -21.60 19.35
N VAL A 754 6.02 -22.22 19.38
CA VAL A 754 6.48 -23.01 20.54
C VAL A 754 6.55 -22.18 21.84
N CYS A 755 6.62 -20.85 21.73
CA CYS A 755 6.58 -19.91 22.85
C CYS A 755 5.16 -19.70 23.40
N VAL A 756 4.12 -20.02 22.62
CA VAL A 756 2.69 -19.89 22.95
C VAL A 756 1.95 -21.17 22.51
N PRO A 757 2.26 -22.33 23.11
CA PRO A 757 1.85 -23.62 22.56
C PRO A 757 0.39 -23.99 22.86
N ASP A 758 -0.35 -23.11 23.53
CA ASP A 758 -1.79 -23.22 23.82
C ASP A 758 -2.67 -22.46 22.82
N ALA A 759 -2.10 -21.88 21.76
CA ALA A 759 -2.88 -21.25 20.71
C ALA A 759 -2.17 -21.31 19.34
N THR A 760 -2.95 -21.45 18.28
CA THR A 760 -2.45 -21.17 16.93
C THR A 760 -2.40 -19.67 16.70
N LEU A 761 -1.23 -19.19 16.28
CA LEU A 761 -0.99 -17.77 15.99
C LEU A 761 -0.98 -17.49 14.49
N LEU A 762 -1.53 -16.33 14.09
CA LEU A 762 -1.41 -15.80 12.73
C LEU A 762 -0.65 -14.47 12.70
N PRO A 763 0.15 -14.22 11.65
CA PRO A 763 0.82 -12.95 11.49
C PRO A 763 -0.17 -11.84 11.16
N THR A 764 -0.05 -10.70 11.84
CA THR A 764 -0.86 -9.50 11.57
C THR A 764 -0.03 -8.33 11.05
N ALA A 765 1.26 -8.26 11.38
CA ALA A 765 2.18 -7.27 10.80
C ALA A 765 3.66 -7.57 11.08
N VAL A 766 4.55 -6.85 10.39
CA VAL A 766 5.97 -6.72 10.69
C VAL A 766 6.39 -5.27 10.47
N ASP A 767 7.04 -4.64 11.45
CA ASP A 767 7.39 -3.22 11.34
C ASP A 767 8.48 -2.97 10.31
N ARG A 768 9.49 -3.85 10.26
CA ARG A 768 10.56 -3.77 9.26
C ARG A 768 11.25 -5.12 9.03
N ILE A 769 11.59 -5.41 7.77
CA ILE A 769 12.37 -6.57 7.35
C ILE A 769 13.53 -6.12 6.48
N TRP A 770 14.76 -6.47 6.89
CA TRP A 770 15.96 -6.35 6.07
C TRP A 770 16.29 -7.70 5.44
N LEU A 771 16.58 -7.68 4.15
CA LEU A 771 16.86 -8.86 3.35
C LEU A 771 18.26 -8.75 2.74
N ALA A 772 19.06 -9.81 2.89
CA ALA A 772 20.26 -9.97 2.09
C ALA A 772 19.91 -10.26 0.62
N PRO A 773 20.81 -10.00 -0.34
CA PRO A 773 20.61 -10.32 -1.75
C PRO A 773 20.16 -11.77 -1.98
N ALA A 774 19.30 -11.97 -2.97
CA ALA A 774 18.85 -13.30 -3.39
C ALA A 774 20.05 -14.24 -3.65
N GLY A 775 19.99 -15.46 -3.11
CA GLY A 775 21.09 -16.44 -3.15
C GLY A 775 21.94 -16.52 -1.87
N ALA A 776 21.90 -15.52 -0.98
CA ALA A 776 22.53 -15.62 0.35
C ALA A 776 21.86 -16.67 1.26
N ARG A 777 20.64 -17.08 0.92
CA ARG A 777 19.79 -18.09 1.58
C ARG A 777 19.89 -19.49 0.97
N ALA A 778 20.93 -19.79 0.19
CA ALA A 778 21.08 -21.13 -0.38
C ALA A 778 21.30 -22.17 0.73
N GLY A 779 20.28 -23.01 0.98
CA GLY A 779 20.35 -24.12 1.93
C GLY A 779 19.84 -23.78 3.33
N PHE A 780 20.52 -24.32 4.33
CA PHE A 780 20.09 -24.34 5.73
C PHE A 780 20.30 -23.00 6.43
N VAL A 781 19.33 -22.57 7.25
CA VAL A 781 19.44 -21.35 8.07
C VAL A 781 19.03 -21.61 9.52
N THR A 782 19.50 -20.77 10.44
CA THR A 782 19.05 -20.78 11.84
C THR A 782 18.39 -19.44 12.14
N PHE A 783 17.22 -19.44 12.76
CA PHE A 783 16.61 -18.21 13.28
C PHE A 783 16.67 -18.16 14.81
N ARG A 784 16.68 -16.94 15.35
CA ARG A 784 16.44 -16.64 16.76
C ARG A 784 15.34 -15.59 16.84
N ALA A 785 14.30 -15.87 17.62
CA ALA A 785 13.22 -14.95 17.89
C ALA A 785 13.17 -14.57 19.38
N VAL A 786 12.96 -13.29 19.68
CA VAL A 786 12.90 -12.77 21.05
C VAL A 786 11.68 -11.85 21.19
N GLU A 787 10.84 -12.11 22.19
CA GLU A 787 9.65 -11.32 22.50
C GLU A 787 10.06 -9.92 22.98
N ARG A 788 9.52 -8.88 22.35
CA ARG A 788 9.62 -7.49 22.80
C ARG A 788 8.56 -7.18 23.85
N HIS A 789 7.34 -7.60 23.60
CA HIS A 789 6.17 -7.28 24.42
C HIS A 789 4.99 -8.17 24.00
N ARG A 790 4.04 -8.31 24.92
CA ARG A 790 2.74 -8.95 24.73
C ARG A 790 1.64 -8.02 25.24
N ASP A 791 0.59 -7.87 24.44
CA ASP A 791 -0.64 -7.16 24.82
C ASP A 791 -1.84 -8.09 24.56
N GLY A 792 -2.43 -8.63 25.64
CA GLY A 792 -3.48 -9.65 25.56
C GLY A 792 -3.05 -10.86 24.71
N ASP A 793 -3.78 -11.07 23.61
CA ASP A 793 -3.58 -12.16 22.65
C ASP A 793 -2.62 -11.79 21.49
N SER A 794 -2.00 -10.61 21.57
CA SER A 794 -1.04 -10.12 20.58
C SER A 794 0.40 -10.21 21.12
N TYR A 795 1.30 -10.78 20.32
CA TYR A 795 2.68 -11.02 20.67
C TYR A 795 3.60 -10.35 19.66
N ARG A 796 4.59 -9.59 20.12
CA ARG A 796 5.55 -8.89 19.26
C ARG A 796 6.96 -9.42 19.44
N TYR A 797 7.60 -9.87 18.37
CA TYR A 797 8.93 -10.48 18.37
C TYR A 797 9.91 -9.73 17.44
N ASP A 798 11.19 -9.76 17.80
CA ASP A 798 12.28 -9.53 16.87
C ASP A 798 12.86 -10.86 16.42
N VAL A 799 13.22 -10.95 15.14
CA VAL A 799 13.79 -12.17 14.55
C VAL A 799 15.09 -11.86 13.84
N GLU A 800 16.11 -12.68 14.07
CA GLU A 800 17.36 -12.68 13.32
C GLU A 800 17.52 -14.04 12.64
N VAL A 801 17.76 -14.03 11.32
CA VAL A 801 18.00 -15.26 10.53
C VAL A 801 19.44 -15.26 10.05
N ARG A 802 20.14 -16.38 10.25
CA ARG A 802 21.55 -16.54 9.91
C ARG A 802 21.78 -17.73 9.00
N SER A 803 22.65 -17.55 8.02
CA SER A 803 23.30 -18.65 7.29
C SER A 803 24.74 -18.76 7.79
N GLY A 804 25.02 -19.82 8.56
CA GLY A 804 26.26 -19.94 9.32
C GLY A 804 26.45 -18.75 10.27
N GLN A 805 27.51 -17.96 10.06
CA GLN A 805 27.80 -16.77 10.88
C GLN A 805 27.27 -15.46 10.29
N THR A 806 26.65 -15.49 9.11
CA THR A 806 26.18 -14.29 8.42
C THR A 806 24.71 -14.07 8.69
N VAL A 807 24.33 -12.86 9.12
CA VAL A 807 22.91 -12.47 9.22
C VAL A 807 22.39 -12.24 7.80
N VAL A 808 21.38 -13.02 7.41
CA VAL A 808 20.76 -12.95 6.08
C VAL A 808 19.41 -12.23 6.12
N GLU A 809 18.73 -12.23 7.26
CA GLU A 809 17.54 -11.41 7.48
C GLU A 809 17.45 -10.89 8.90
N ARG A 810 16.81 -9.74 9.05
CA ARG A 810 16.42 -9.18 10.34
C ARG A 810 14.99 -8.67 10.26
N TRP A 811 14.20 -9.00 11.27
CA TRP A 811 12.81 -8.63 11.37
C TRP A 811 12.63 -7.89 12.68
N GLU A 812 12.03 -6.72 12.61
CA GLU A 812 11.67 -5.94 13.78
C GLU A 812 10.17 -5.93 13.95
N GLY A 813 9.74 -6.28 15.16
CA GLY A 813 8.35 -6.18 15.57
C GLY A 813 7.37 -7.02 14.76
N LEU A 814 7.72 -8.27 14.46
CA LEU A 814 6.76 -9.28 13.97
C LEU A 814 5.63 -9.42 15.00
N ARG A 815 4.41 -9.08 14.60
CA ARG A 815 3.18 -9.21 15.40
C ARG A 815 2.44 -10.48 15.01
N LEU A 816 2.22 -11.33 16.00
CA LEU A 816 1.46 -12.57 15.92
C LEU A 816 0.23 -12.45 16.82
N GLN A 817 -0.93 -12.86 16.32
CA GLN A 817 -2.20 -12.81 17.04
C GLN A 817 -2.70 -14.23 17.28
N ALA A 818 -3.10 -14.55 18.52
CA ALA A 818 -3.80 -15.80 18.78
C ALA A 818 -5.20 -15.76 18.17
N VAL A 819 -5.51 -16.75 17.33
CA VAL A 819 -6.81 -16.84 16.62
C VAL A 819 -7.58 -18.11 16.95
N ARG A 820 -6.90 -19.14 17.45
CA ARG A 820 -7.50 -20.42 17.79
C ARG A 820 -6.91 -20.91 19.12
N PRO A 821 -7.65 -20.82 20.23
CA PRO A 821 -7.21 -21.41 21.49
C PRO A 821 -7.22 -22.94 21.38
N LEU A 822 -6.14 -23.56 21.84
CA LEU A 822 -6.07 -25.00 22.05
C LEU A 822 -6.55 -25.32 23.47
N SER A 823 -6.95 -26.57 23.72
CA SER A 823 -7.59 -26.96 25.01
C SER A 823 -6.71 -26.69 26.23
N GLY A 824 -5.38 -26.63 26.05
CA GLY A 824 -4.42 -26.44 27.14
C GLY A 824 -4.36 -27.60 28.15
N THR A 825 -5.11 -28.68 27.94
CA THR A 825 -5.23 -29.81 28.89
C THR A 825 -4.29 -30.98 28.58
N GLY A 826 -3.47 -30.87 27.54
CA GLY A 826 -2.58 -31.93 27.05
C GLY A 826 -3.30 -33.01 26.21
N PRO A 827 -2.61 -34.12 25.86
CA PRO A 827 -1.27 -34.48 26.31
C PRO A 827 -0.17 -33.58 25.74
N TRP A 828 0.68 -33.04 26.61
CA TRP A 828 1.76 -32.15 26.20
C TRP A 828 3.00 -32.92 25.77
N VAL A 829 3.63 -32.42 24.71
CA VAL A 829 5.07 -32.64 24.49
C VAL A 829 5.81 -31.91 25.63
N PRO A 830 6.65 -32.59 26.43
CA PRO A 830 7.19 -32.03 27.68
C PRO A 830 7.82 -30.64 27.54
N GLN A 831 8.53 -30.40 26.45
CA GLN A 831 9.26 -29.17 26.16
C GLN A 831 8.35 -27.98 25.89
N LEU A 832 7.11 -28.22 25.45
CA LEU A 832 6.09 -27.19 25.24
C LEU A 832 5.35 -26.85 26.54
N LEU A 833 5.29 -27.77 27.51
CA LEU A 833 4.64 -27.52 28.79
C LEU A 833 5.37 -26.42 29.60
N GLY A 834 6.69 -26.33 29.50
CA GLY A 834 7.48 -25.27 30.17
C GLY A 834 7.05 -23.85 29.80
N PRO A 835 7.10 -23.46 28.51
CA PRO A 835 6.60 -22.18 28.01
C PRO A 835 5.15 -21.88 28.43
N TYR A 836 4.25 -22.86 28.32
CA TYR A 836 2.85 -22.73 28.75
C TYR A 836 2.75 -22.40 30.25
N LEU A 837 3.38 -23.21 31.10
CA LEU A 837 3.37 -23.01 32.54
C LEU A 837 3.93 -21.64 32.91
N GLN A 838 5.04 -21.23 32.31
CA GLN A 838 5.65 -19.94 32.61
C GLN A 838 4.69 -18.77 32.35
N ARG A 839 3.93 -18.81 31.24
CA ARG A 839 2.94 -17.77 30.91
C ARG A 839 1.77 -17.76 31.89
N VAL A 840 1.16 -18.91 32.11
CA VAL A 840 -0.02 -19.04 32.97
C VAL A 840 0.33 -18.73 34.43
N LEU A 841 1.50 -19.14 34.92
CA LEU A 841 1.96 -18.82 36.27
C LEU A 841 2.21 -17.33 36.47
N ALA A 842 2.71 -16.63 35.45
CA ALA A 842 2.90 -15.18 35.52
C ALA A 842 1.55 -14.45 35.67
N GLU A 843 0.50 -14.94 35.01
CA GLU A 843 -0.86 -14.38 35.10
C GLU A 843 -1.56 -14.75 36.41
N LEU A 844 -1.53 -16.03 36.80
CA LEU A 844 -2.33 -16.52 37.93
C LEU A 844 -1.73 -16.16 39.30
N ILE A 845 -0.41 -16.22 39.46
CA ILE A 845 0.25 -16.02 40.75
C ILE A 845 1.32 -14.92 40.74
N GLY A 846 1.57 -14.26 39.60
CA GLY A 846 2.60 -13.25 39.48
C GLY A 846 4.02 -13.83 39.43
N PHE A 847 4.18 -15.08 38.96
CA PHE A 847 5.49 -15.72 38.87
C PHE A 847 6.41 -14.99 37.87
N GLY A 848 7.40 -14.27 38.38
CA GLY A 848 8.39 -13.52 37.59
C GLY A 848 9.62 -14.32 37.15
N GLY A 849 9.51 -15.65 37.08
CA GLY A 849 10.62 -16.56 36.79
C GLY A 849 10.55 -17.24 35.42
N ALA A 850 11.41 -18.24 35.23
CA ALA A 850 11.45 -19.09 34.04
C ALA A 850 11.26 -20.57 34.41
N VAL A 851 10.67 -21.32 33.49
CA VAL A 851 10.30 -22.73 33.67
C VAL A 851 10.87 -23.55 32.52
N ALA A 852 11.48 -24.69 32.81
CA ALA A 852 11.86 -25.68 31.82
C ALA A 852 11.40 -27.08 32.27
N ILE A 853 10.99 -27.89 31.30
CA ILE A 853 10.68 -29.30 31.51
C ILE A 853 11.50 -30.09 30.49
N GLU A 854 12.33 -30.99 30.99
CA GLU A 854 13.23 -31.81 30.19
C GLU A 854 12.96 -33.29 30.43
N PRO A 855 12.85 -34.13 29.39
CA PRO A 855 12.80 -35.58 29.56
C PRO A 855 14.06 -36.11 30.26
N ASP A 856 13.87 -37.08 31.14
CA ASP A 856 14.97 -37.75 31.81
C ASP A 856 15.63 -38.75 30.86
N ALA A 857 16.82 -38.40 30.35
CA ALA A 857 17.63 -39.32 29.54
C ALA A 857 18.03 -40.58 30.34
N ASP A 858 18.29 -40.42 31.64
CA ASP A 858 18.51 -41.50 32.60
C ASP A 858 17.86 -41.08 33.94
N PRO A 859 16.72 -41.69 34.34
CA PRO A 859 16.02 -41.36 35.59
C PRO A 859 16.88 -41.53 36.86
N THR A 860 17.98 -42.30 36.79
CA THR A 860 18.89 -42.50 37.92
C THR A 860 19.87 -41.34 38.11
N ARG A 861 20.05 -40.49 37.10
CA ARG A 861 21.04 -39.39 37.09
C ARG A 861 20.43 -38.02 37.37
N ARG A 862 19.58 -37.95 38.39
CA ARG A 862 18.84 -36.74 38.82
C ARG A 862 19.66 -35.44 38.84
N ARG A 863 20.92 -35.50 39.32
CA ARG A 863 21.79 -34.30 39.37
C ARG A 863 22.20 -33.79 37.99
N GLN A 864 22.42 -34.69 37.02
CA GLN A 864 22.74 -34.33 35.64
C GLN A 864 21.49 -33.77 34.94
N ASN A 865 20.32 -34.40 35.15
CA ASN A 865 19.06 -33.94 34.58
C ASN A 865 18.68 -32.54 35.12
N THR A 866 18.85 -32.31 36.43
CA THR A 866 18.68 -30.98 37.05
C THR A 866 19.61 -29.95 36.43
N ALA A 867 20.89 -30.28 36.22
CA ALA A 867 21.84 -29.37 35.59
C ALA A 867 21.45 -29.02 34.16
N LEU A 868 20.95 -29.98 33.37
CA LEU A 868 20.47 -29.73 32.01
C LEU A 868 19.20 -28.86 32.02
N ALA A 869 18.20 -29.18 32.84
CA ALA A 869 16.96 -28.43 32.94
C ALA A 869 17.20 -26.98 33.42
N LEU A 870 18.08 -26.77 34.40
CA LEU A 870 18.46 -25.41 34.81
C LEU A 870 19.29 -24.71 33.72
N SER A 871 20.13 -25.43 32.98
CA SER A 871 20.86 -24.84 31.86
C SER A 871 19.91 -24.33 30.77
N ARG A 872 18.78 -25.03 30.54
CA ARG A 872 17.70 -24.59 29.65
C ARG A 872 17.00 -23.35 30.16
N VAL A 873 16.74 -23.26 31.47
CA VAL A 873 16.18 -22.05 32.08
C VAL A 873 17.07 -20.83 31.80
N PHE A 874 18.40 -20.97 31.90
CA PHE A 874 19.35 -19.88 31.75
C PHE A 874 19.92 -19.67 30.34
N ASP A 875 19.52 -20.48 29.36
CA ASP A 875 20.09 -20.49 27.99
C ASP A 875 21.61 -20.66 27.91
N ARG A 876 22.19 -21.35 28.88
CA ARG A 876 23.64 -21.59 28.95
C ARG A 876 23.95 -22.74 29.89
N PRO A 877 25.08 -23.43 29.72
CA PRO A 877 25.54 -24.40 30.72
C PRO A 877 25.66 -23.74 32.10
N VAL A 878 25.01 -24.31 33.10
CA VAL A 878 25.13 -23.85 34.49
C VAL A 878 25.75 -24.92 35.39
N THR A 879 26.63 -24.48 36.28
CA THR A 879 27.16 -25.32 37.35
C THR A 879 26.17 -25.33 38.51
N VAL A 880 25.62 -26.49 38.82
CA VAL A 880 24.69 -26.66 39.95
C VAL A 880 25.44 -27.17 41.18
N ARG A 881 25.39 -26.40 42.26
CA ARG A 881 25.86 -26.79 43.60
C ARG A 881 24.68 -27.31 44.41
N TYR A 882 24.93 -28.16 45.41
CA TYR A 882 23.86 -28.70 46.25
C TYR A 882 24.14 -28.37 47.71
N ARG A 883 23.12 -27.84 48.38
CA ARG A 883 23.10 -27.61 49.82
C ARG A 883 23.10 -28.93 50.60
N PRO A 884 23.45 -28.94 51.90
CA PRO A 884 23.33 -30.11 52.75
C PRO A 884 21.91 -30.70 52.83
N ASP A 885 20.89 -29.87 52.63
CA ASP A 885 19.47 -30.27 52.54
C ASP A 885 19.06 -30.79 51.15
N GLY A 886 20.02 -30.93 50.22
CA GLY A 886 19.82 -31.49 48.88
C GLY A 886 19.27 -30.52 47.85
N ARG A 887 19.06 -29.24 48.18
CA ARG A 887 18.53 -28.25 47.23
C ARG A 887 19.59 -27.74 46.25
N PRO A 888 19.23 -27.55 44.97
CA PRO A 888 20.15 -26.98 43.98
C PRO A 888 20.39 -25.49 44.24
N GLU A 889 21.59 -25.03 43.93
CA GLU A 889 22.02 -23.64 43.92
C GLU A 889 22.79 -23.37 42.64
N VAL A 890 22.58 -22.19 42.07
CA VAL A 890 23.32 -21.67 40.91
C VAL A 890 23.91 -20.30 41.25
N ASP A 891 24.96 -19.92 40.53
CA ASP A 891 25.58 -18.61 40.73
C ASP A 891 24.68 -17.47 40.18
N GLY A 892 24.83 -16.26 40.74
CA GLY A 892 24.10 -15.08 40.27
C GLY A 892 22.82 -14.74 41.04
N GLY A 893 22.61 -15.31 42.23
CA GLY A 893 21.56 -14.86 43.17
C GLY A 893 20.12 -15.30 42.82
N TRP A 894 19.96 -16.23 41.88
CA TRP A 894 18.66 -16.80 41.52
C TRP A 894 18.25 -17.91 42.50
N ALA A 895 16.99 -17.88 42.95
CA ALA A 895 16.41 -19.03 43.62
C ALA A 895 15.99 -20.06 42.56
N VAL A 896 16.42 -21.31 42.74
CA VAL A 896 16.14 -22.41 41.82
C VAL A 896 15.50 -23.58 42.55
N SER A 897 14.62 -24.29 41.87
CA SER A 897 14.03 -25.54 42.35
C SER A 897 13.92 -26.52 41.20
N ALA A 898 14.08 -27.81 41.51
CA ALA A 898 13.88 -28.88 40.55
C ALA A 898 13.06 -30.03 41.15
N SER A 899 12.30 -30.71 40.30
CA SER A 899 11.53 -31.92 40.64
C SER A 899 11.69 -32.97 39.56
N HIS A 900 11.67 -34.24 39.96
CA HIS A 900 11.79 -35.40 39.08
C HIS A 900 10.58 -36.29 39.27
N GLY A 901 9.83 -36.55 38.19
CA GLY A 901 8.62 -37.36 38.22
C GLY A 901 8.10 -37.59 36.80
N ALA A 902 7.30 -38.63 36.59
CA ALA A 902 6.70 -38.94 35.28
C ALA A 902 7.70 -39.00 34.09
N GLY A 903 8.96 -39.38 34.34
CA GLY A 903 10.01 -39.45 33.32
C GLY A 903 10.55 -38.08 32.86
N VAL A 904 10.27 -37.00 33.58
CA VAL A 904 10.74 -35.65 33.28
C VAL A 904 11.33 -34.95 34.51
N THR A 905 12.18 -33.97 34.25
CA THR A 905 12.68 -33.00 35.23
C THR A 905 12.02 -31.64 34.99
N LEU A 906 11.24 -31.17 35.97
CA LEU A 906 10.75 -29.79 36.04
C LEU A 906 11.77 -28.93 36.78
N ALA A 907 12.23 -27.84 36.17
CA ALA A 907 13.10 -26.86 36.80
C ALA A 907 12.50 -25.45 36.71
N VAL A 908 12.59 -24.70 37.80
CA VAL A 908 12.17 -23.29 37.87
C VAL A 908 13.31 -22.43 38.42
N ALA A 909 13.43 -21.21 37.92
CA ALA A 909 14.30 -20.18 38.48
C ALA A 909 13.55 -18.85 38.62
N ALA A 910 13.72 -18.16 39.74
CA ALA A 910 13.10 -16.86 39.99
C ALA A 910 14.04 -15.93 40.80
N PRO A 911 13.83 -14.60 40.74
CA PRO A 911 14.60 -13.63 41.55
C PRO A 911 14.35 -13.75 43.06
N HIS A 912 13.21 -14.32 43.45
CA HIS A 912 12.81 -14.55 44.83
C HIS A 912 12.64 -16.04 45.09
N ALA A 913 12.62 -16.41 46.37
CA ALA A 913 12.45 -17.80 46.79
C ALA A 913 11.26 -18.46 46.07
N THR A 914 11.51 -19.64 45.53
CA THR A 914 10.58 -20.39 44.68
C THR A 914 10.73 -21.88 44.94
N GLY A 915 9.69 -22.64 44.61
CA GLY A 915 9.68 -24.09 44.73
C GLY A 915 8.82 -24.71 43.63
N CYS A 916 9.17 -25.92 43.20
CA CYS A 916 8.38 -26.67 42.24
C CYS A 916 8.32 -28.16 42.60
N ASP A 917 7.22 -28.78 42.20
CA ASP A 917 7.03 -30.22 42.29
C ASP A 917 6.25 -30.73 41.08
N LEU A 918 6.51 -31.99 40.72
CA LEU A 918 5.88 -32.68 39.59
C LEU A 918 5.79 -34.16 39.92
N GLU A 919 4.56 -34.69 39.96
CA GLU A 919 4.29 -36.07 40.34
C GLU A 919 3.21 -36.72 39.47
N ALA A 920 3.40 -38.00 39.16
CA ALA A 920 2.38 -38.79 38.49
C ALA A 920 1.26 -39.16 39.48
N VAL A 921 0.01 -39.05 39.03
CA VAL A 921 -1.16 -39.41 39.83
C VAL A 921 -1.23 -40.93 39.93
N ILE A 922 -0.91 -41.44 41.11
CA ILE A 922 -1.01 -42.85 41.46
C ILE A 922 -2.31 -43.05 42.24
N ASP A 923 -3.11 -44.04 41.85
CA ASP A 923 -4.31 -44.38 42.61
C ASP A 923 -3.94 -45.01 43.95
N ARG A 924 -4.41 -44.41 45.05
CA ARG A 924 -4.14 -44.89 46.41
C ARG A 924 -5.41 -44.81 47.24
N GLY A 925 -5.58 -45.77 48.14
CA GLY A 925 -6.67 -45.74 49.12
C GLY A 925 -6.57 -44.56 50.07
N ARG A 926 -7.72 -44.13 50.63
CA ARG A 926 -7.82 -42.97 51.54
C ARG A 926 -6.89 -43.06 52.75
N GLU A 927 -6.68 -44.27 53.30
CA GLU A 927 -5.78 -44.48 54.43
C GLU A 927 -4.31 -44.18 54.08
N ALA A 928 -3.87 -44.55 52.87
CA ALA A 928 -2.53 -44.24 52.38
C ALA A 928 -2.35 -42.73 52.18
N TRP A 929 -3.36 -42.02 51.66
CA TRP A 929 -3.32 -40.56 51.56
C TRP A 929 -3.39 -39.86 52.91
N SER A 930 -4.12 -40.41 53.88
CA SER A 930 -4.14 -39.90 55.27
C SER A 930 -2.75 -39.94 55.91
N GLY A 931 -2.00 -41.04 55.68
CA GLY A 931 -0.62 -41.16 56.18
C GLY A 931 0.35 -40.14 55.57
N LEU A 932 0.13 -39.73 54.31
CA LEU A 932 1.02 -38.79 53.60
C LEU A 932 0.65 -37.32 53.81
N LEU A 933 -0.64 -36.99 53.73
CA LEU A 933 -1.13 -35.62 53.85
C LEU A 933 -1.45 -35.20 55.29
N GLY A 934 -1.65 -36.17 56.19
CA GLY A 934 -2.05 -35.94 57.57
C GLY A 934 -3.26 -35.02 57.66
N ARG A 935 -3.11 -33.90 58.36
CA ARG A 935 -4.17 -32.89 58.54
C ARG A 935 -4.63 -32.21 57.24
N HIS A 936 -3.88 -32.34 56.14
CA HIS A 936 -4.20 -31.74 54.84
C HIS A 936 -5.13 -32.62 53.99
N LEU A 937 -5.48 -33.84 54.43
CA LEU A 937 -6.40 -34.70 53.69
C LEU A 937 -7.78 -34.06 53.49
N GLY A 938 -8.29 -33.33 54.49
CA GLY A 938 -9.57 -32.60 54.37
C GLY A 938 -9.55 -31.50 53.30
N LEU A 939 -8.37 -30.91 53.02
CA LEU A 939 -8.21 -29.98 51.90
C LEU A 939 -8.25 -30.71 50.55
N ALA A 940 -7.64 -31.90 50.46
CA ALA A 940 -7.74 -32.72 49.25
C ALA A 940 -9.18 -33.17 48.97
N ASP A 941 -9.95 -33.55 49.99
CA ASP A 941 -11.38 -33.87 49.85
C ASP A 941 -12.18 -32.65 49.32
N LEU A 942 -11.90 -31.46 49.86
CA LEU A 942 -12.53 -30.22 49.39
C LEU A 942 -12.17 -29.92 47.93
N VAL A 943 -10.89 -30.01 47.56
CA VAL A 943 -10.46 -29.79 46.18
C VAL A 943 -11.04 -30.84 45.23
N ALA A 944 -11.11 -32.11 45.63
CA ALA A 944 -11.74 -33.17 44.83
C ALA A 944 -13.21 -32.84 44.53
N SER A 945 -13.96 -32.38 45.54
CA SER A 945 -15.36 -31.99 45.38
C SER A 945 -15.53 -30.77 44.48
N GLU A 946 -14.79 -29.68 44.75
CA GLU A 946 -14.97 -28.39 44.07
C GLU A 946 -14.40 -28.40 42.64
N ALA A 947 -13.30 -29.12 42.40
CA ALA A 947 -12.70 -29.25 41.06
C ALA A 947 -13.32 -30.37 40.22
N GLY A 948 -14.20 -31.20 40.81
CA GLY A 948 -14.79 -32.37 40.13
C GLY A 948 -13.76 -33.45 39.77
N GLU A 949 -12.74 -33.63 40.60
CA GLU A 949 -11.60 -34.53 40.36
C GLU A 949 -11.65 -35.73 41.33
N SER A 950 -10.97 -36.83 41.01
CA SER A 950 -10.86 -37.96 41.95
C SER A 950 -10.01 -37.58 43.16
N LEU A 951 -10.23 -38.25 44.30
CA LEU A 951 -9.42 -38.03 45.51
C LEU A 951 -7.93 -38.24 45.23
N SER A 952 -7.56 -39.22 44.41
CA SER A 952 -6.16 -39.47 44.06
C SER A 952 -5.52 -38.30 43.28
N VAL A 953 -6.27 -37.65 42.37
CA VAL A 953 -5.79 -36.45 41.67
C VAL A 953 -5.64 -35.29 42.65
N ALA A 954 -6.68 -34.99 43.42
CA ALA A 954 -6.67 -33.87 44.36
C ALA A 954 -5.62 -34.04 45.47
N ALA A 955 -5.44 -35.25 45.98
CA ALA A 955 -4.43 -35.58 46.98
C ALA A 955 -3.01 -35.45 46.43
N THR A 956 -2.75 -35.91 45.20
CA THR A 956 -1.44 -35.74 44.53
C THR A 956 -1.14 -34.25 44.32
N ARG A 957 -2.14 -33.47 43.91
CA ARG A 957 -2.03 -32.01 43.76
C ARG A 957 -1.66 -31.31 45.07
N ILE A 958 -2.32 -31.65 46.18
CA ILE A 958 -2.00 -31.07 47.51
C ILE A 958 -0.62 -31.54 48.00
N TRP A 959 -0.26 -32.80 47.75
CA TRP A 959 1.09 -33.31 48.03
C TRP A 959 2.15 -32.49 47.30
N SER A 960 2.00 -32.30 45.99
CA SER A 960 2.94 -31.49 45.19
C SER A 960 3.01 -30.03 45.65
N ALA A 961 1.90 -29.44 46.07
CA ALA A 961 1.90 -28.09 46.66
C ALA A 961 2.74 -28.02 47.96
N LEU A 962 2.61 -29.01 48.84
CA LEU A 962 3.38 -29.10 50.10
C LEU A 962 4.87 -29.28 49.83
N GLU A 963 5.23 -30.18 48.90
CA GLU A 963 6.63 -30.41 48.48
C GLU A 963 7.25 -29.15 47.86
N ALA A 964 6.51 -28.46 46.98
CA ALA A 964 6.97 -27.21 46.40
C ALA A 964 7.17 -26.12 47.48
N LEU A 965 6.27 -25.98 48.45
CA LEU A 965 6.42 -25.05 49.58
C LEU A 965 7.63 -25.41 50.45
N GLN A 966 7.84 -26.69 50.72
CA GLN A 966 9.01 -27.16 51.45
C GLN A 966 10.28 -26.77 50.69
N LYS A 967 10.37 -27.03 49.38
CA LYS A 967 11.50 -26.62 48.52
C LYS A 967 11.70 -25.10 48.45
N ALA A 968 10.65 -24.31 48.66
CA ALA A 968 10.72 -22.85 48.82
C ALA A 968 11.17 -22.39 50.22
N GLY A 969 11.35 -23.30 51.18
CA GLY A 969 11.86 -23.01 52.53
C GLY A 969 10.82 -23.03 53.65
N GLN A 970 9.59 -23.46 53.36
CA GLN A 970 8.53 -23.57 54.37
C GLN A 970 8.57 -24.91 55.12
N LEU A 971 7.88 -24.97 56.25
CA LEU A 971 7.76 -26.19 57.06
C LEU A 971 6.74 -27.15 56.41
N PRO A 972 6.91 -28.48 56.53
CA PRO A 972 5.93 -29.46 56.01
C PRO A 972 4.52 -29.26 56.57
N ALA A 973 4.42 -28.76 57.81
CA ALA A 973 3.17 -28.40 58.47
C ALA A 973 2.82 -26.91 58.26
N THR A 974 3.03 -26.36 57.07
CA THR A 974 2.54 -25.01 56.75
C THR A 974 1.04 -25.07 56.43
N PRO A 975 0.18 -24.24 57.05
CA PRO A 975 -1.23 -24.18 56.68
C PRO A 975 -1.40 -23.73 55.21
N ILE A 976 -2.22 -24.46 54.45
CA ILE A 976 -2.56 -24.14 53.07
C ILE A 976 -4.08 -24.00 52.98
N THR A 977 -4.57 -23.00 52.26
CA THR A 977 -5.99 -22.77 52.00
C THR A 977 -6.25 -22.61 50.50
N PRO A 978 -7.40 -23.06 49.98
CA PRO A 978 -7.77 -22.78 48.60
C PRO A 978 -8.03 -21.28 48.43
N ALA A 979 -7.46 -20.69 47.39
CA ALA A 979 -7.60 -19.27 47.07
C ALA A 979 -8.57 -19.07 45.90
N ALA A 980 -8.42 -19.85 44.83
CA ALA A 980 -9.28 -19.80 43.65
C ALA A 980 -9.16 -21.08 42.82
N TYR A 981 -10.20 -21.37 42.03
CA TYR A 981 -10.19 -22.41 41.01
C TYR A 981 -10.06 -21.71 39.65
N GLY A 982 -8.95 -21.95 38.95
CA GLY A 982 -8.63 -21.30 37.68
C GLY A 982 -9.23 -22.07 36.48
N PRO A 983 -9.25 -21.45 35.28
CA PRO A 983 -9.64 -22.14 34.06
C PRO A 983 -8.72 -23.35 33.78
N GLY A 984 -9.20 -24.42 33.14
CA GLY A 984 -8.34 -25.51 32.62
C GLY A 984 -7.60 -26.34 33.67
N ARG A 985 -8.29 -26.87 34.71
CA ARG A 985 -7.70 -27.75 35.76
C ARG A 985 -6.66 -27.07 36.68
N TRP A 986 -6.66 -25.75 36.76
CA TRP A 986 -5.81 -25.00 37.68
C TRP A 986 -6.48 -24.83 39.05
N VAL A 987 -5.71 -25.01 40.12
CA VAL A 987 -6.15 -24.71 41.50
C VAL A 987 -5.07 -23.88 42.18
N LEU A 988 -5.48 -22.71 42.68
CA LEU A 988 -4.61 -21.76 43.37
C LEU A 988 -4.79 -21.90 44.87
N LEU A 989 -3.67 -21.99 45.59
CA LEU A 989 -3.63 -22.15 47.03
C LEU A 989 -2.78 -21.03 47.65
N GLY A 990 -3.14 -20.62 48.86
CA GLY A 990 -2.40 -19.65 49.66
C GLY A 990 -1.76 -20.29 50.88
N ALA A 991 -0.55 -19.84 51.21
CA ALA A 991 0.17 -20.23 52.43
C ALA A 991 0.89 -19.00 53.02
N GLY A 992 0.18 -18.17 53.77
CA GLY A 992 0.71 -16.88 54.24
C GLY A 992 1.05 -15.96 53.06
N PRO A 993 2.28 -15.42 52.92
CA PRO A 993 2.68 -14.61 51.78
C PRO A 993 2.93 -15.44 50.50
N TRP A 994 2.88 -16.77 50.58
CA TRP A 994 3.16 -17.64 49.44
C TRP A 994 1.90 -17.91 48.61
N ARG A 995 2.08 -17.84 47.29
CA ARG A 995 1.06 -18.20 46.31
C ARG A 995 1.52 -19.48 45.63
N VAL A 996 0.64 -20.48 45.61
CA VAL A 996 0.90 -21.78 45.02
C VAL A 996 -0.09 -22.00 43.89
N ALA A 997 0.41 -22.28 42.69
CA ALA A 997 -0.43 -22.72 41.58
C ALA A 997 -0.20 -24.20 41.35
N THR A 998 -1.29 -24.94 41.18
CA THR A 998 -1.24 -26.34 40.84
C THR A 998 -2.04 -26.61 39.57
N PHE A 999 -1.54 -27.52 38.74
CA PHE A 999 -2.12 -27.87 37.44
C PHE A 999 -2.04 -29.38 37.24
N VAL A 1000 -3.09 -29.98 36.70
CA VAL A 1000 -3.11 -31.42 36.38
C VAL A 1000 -3.32 -31.60 34.89
N THR A 1001 -2.39 -32.33 34.26
CA THR A 1001 -2.35 -32.51 32.81
C THR A 1001 -1.88 -33.90 32.40
N MET A 1002 -1.93 -34.22 31.12
CA MET A 1002 -1.28 -35.41 30.55
C MET A 1002 0.04 -35.02 29.87
N LEU A 1003 1.02 -35.93 29.86
CA LEU A 1003 2.26 -35.82 29.07
C LEU A 1003 2.29 -36.92 28.00
N ARG A 1004 2.78 -36.59 26.81
CA ARG A 1004 2.97 -37.55 25.71
C ARG A 1004 3.94 -38.64 26.18
N GLY A 1005 3.54 -39.91 26.05
CA GLY A 1005 4.33 -41.06 26.51
C GLY A 1005 4.20 -41.40 28.00
N VAL A 1006 3.39 -40.66 28.78
CA VAL A 1006 3.07 -40.98 30.18
C VAL A 1006 1.59 -41.37 30.29
N PRO A 1007 1.26 -42.59 30.77
CA PRO A 1007 -0.12 -43.06 30.82
C PRO A 1007 -0.92 -42.44 31.97
N GLU A 1008 -0.28 -42.05 33.07
CA GLU A 1008 -0.93 -41.40 34.20
C GLU A 1008 -1.01 -39.87 34.04
N PRO A 1009 -2.07 -39.21 34.58
CA PRO A 1009 -2.06 -37.77 34.76
C PRO A 1009 -0.89 -37.30 35.63
N VAL A 1010 -0.43 -36.09 35.39
CA VAL A 1010 0.70 -35.48 36.11
C VAL A 1010 0.21 -34.22 36.80
N ALA A 1011 0.43 -34.14 38.11
CA ALA A 1011 0.21 -32.95 38.91
C ALA A 1011 1.50 -32.12 38.97
N VAL A 1012 1.40 -30.85 38.63
CA VAL A 1012 2.47 -29.86 38.69
C VAL A 1012 2.13 -28.82 39.74
N ALA A 1013 3.09 -28.46 40.58
CA ALA A 1013 2.97 -27.36 41.54
C ALA A 1013 4.15 -26.39 41.40
N VAL A 1014 3.86 -25.09 41.37
CA VAL A 1014 4.88 -24.03 41.43
C VAL A 1014 4.47 -23.00 42.46
N VAL A 1015 5.45 -22.55 43.24
CA VAL A 1015 5.28 -21.64 44.37
C VAL A 1015 6.10 -20.39 44.16
N THR A 1016 5.50 -19.23 44.44
CA THR A 1016 6.20 -17.95 44.45
C THR A 1016 5.85 -17.14 45.70
N HIS A 1017 6.79 -16.30 46.14
CA HIS A 1017 6.55 -15.35 47.20
C HIS A 1017 5.75 -14.17 46.62
N GLY A 1018 4.57 -13.91 47.16
CA GLY A 1018 3.61 -12.92 46.67
C GLY A 1018 3.76 -11.53 47.24
#